data_AF-J3C6M1-F1
#
_entry.id   AF-J3C6M1-F1
#
_cell.length_a   1.000
_cell.length_b   1.000
_cell.length_c   1.000
_cell.angle_alpha   90.00
_cell.angle_beta   90.00
_cell.angle_gamma   90.00
#
_symmetry.space_group_name_H-M   'P 1'
#
loop_
_entity.id
_entity.type
_entity.pdbx_description
1 polymer ?
#
loop_
_entity_poly.entity_id
_entity_poly.type
_entity_poly.pdbx_seq_one_letter_code
_entity_poly.pdbx_strand_id
1 'polypeptide(L)'
;MKYFRTQILLFLFFSSLAAQVNKDNNLEQRAYFVKMLTKIAHPVLQATAEGRLKSAMPVETAPHAYGDRDKVTYLEAFGRTLSGIAPWLQLGPDDTPEGKLRAEYINLTAAGIKNVVDPASKDYMNFNEGGQPLVDAAFFAQGLLRAPLLWEKLDNDTQQNVINALKSTRVISPAYTNWLLFTAMIEAALLKYEGKADMVRIEYALLKHSEWYLGDGTYGDGKDYHWDYYNSYVIQPMMLDILKVLKEKKDTLVNWRYKNEFIVNANQFIERSKRYTAIQERLISPEGTYPAIGRSLAYRVGAFQNLAQMALLQELPVELNPAQVRCALLSIIKKQMEAPDTFTDDGWLTIGFYGHQPEIGEPYISTGSLYLCTEAFLPLGLPIQTPFWQAPDAPYTQEKIWSGKKAVIDHAYYDRKIIDERKWEVVLDSGSFKSKNMFDKQWNMFYPWGTDHNGTARMRKNQVDLNNNILKLTAVPSTNNEGKSKSDPHYDIRYYSGAVHAKHKITVTEEYPVYRISGEFKAPIKKGTWPAFWLTAVNGWPPEIDILEFKGDSTNWMNTFITPENCTTLKKNIPDASANWHQYSVELKRIDDINTVVSYFLDGEKIGDHWTNFTNHPMWLIINLQMEGSSGTAEKLENTEYLARNISIKRLKKQ
;
A
#
# COMPACT_ATOMS: atom_id res chain seq x y z
N MET A 1 -6.04 -36.94 33.43
CA MET A 1 -5.93 -36.84 31.95
C MET A 1 -7.22 -36.44 31.21
N LYS A 2 -8.43 -36.81 31.67
CA LYS A 2 -9.69 -36.35 31.04
C LYS A 2 -10.00 -34.85 31.23
N TYR A 3 -9.76 -34.29 32.42
CA TYR A 3 -10.04 -32.87 32.71
C TYR A 3 -9.17 -31.86 31.92
N PHE A 4 -7.94 -32.23 31.58
CA PHE A 4 -7.03 -31.37 30.79
C PHE A 4 -7.44 -31.30 29.31
N ARG A 5 -8.00 -32.37 28.74
CA ARG A 5 -8.50 -32.39 27.35
C ARG A 5 -9.78 -31.56 27.19
N THR A 6 -10.66 -31.56 28.18
CA THR A 6 -11.92 -30.79 28.12
C THR A 6 -11.66 -29.28 28.22
N GLN A 7 -10.68 -28.84 29.03
CA GLN A 7 -10.28 -27.43 29.11
C GLN A 7 -9.61 -26.94 27.82
N ILE A 8 -8.77 -27.76 27.19
CA ILE A 8 -8.15 -27.41 25.89
C ILE A 8 -9.21 -27.32 24.78
N LEU A 9 -10.19 -28.24 24.75
CA LEU A 9 -11.29 -28.20 23.78
C LEU A 9 -12.23 -27.00 24.00
N LEU A 10 -12.55 -26.65 25.25
CA LEU A 10 -13.32 -25.44 25.57
C LEU A 10 -12.55 -24.17 25.18
N PHE A 11 -11.26 -24.08 25.50
CA PHE A 11 -10.43 -22.92 25.16
C PHE A 11 -10.28 -22.74 23.64
N LEU A 12 -10.11 -23.84 22.89
CA LEU A 12 -10.10 -23.83 21.42
C LEU A 12 -11.46 -23.39 20.87
N PHE A 13 -12.58 -23.87 21.41
CA PHE A 13 -13.92 -23.49 20.96
C PHE A 13 -14.25 -22.01 21.25
N PHE A 14 -13.90 -21.49 22.42
CA PHE A 14 -14.05 -20.07 22.75
C PHE A 14 -13.14 -19.18 21.91
N SER A 15 -11.91 -19.62 21.62
CA SER A 15 -11.00 -18.87 20.73
C SER A 15 -11.52 -18.82 19.28
N SER A 16 -12.13 -19.90 18.78
CA SER A 16 -12.73 -19.92 17.44
C SER A 16 -13.99 -19.06 17.35
N LEU A 17 -14.81 -19.01 18.41
CA LEU A 17 -15.99 -18.14 18.46
C LEU A 17 -15.58 -16.66 18.49
N ALA A 18 -14.60 -16.30 19.32
CA ALA A 18 -14.13 -14.92 19.42
C ALA A 18 -13.47 -14.43 18.11
N ALA A 19 -12.71 -15.30 17.43
CA ALA A 19 -12.14 -15.00 16.13
C ALA A 19 -13.23 -14.79 15.06
N GLN A 20 -14.29 -15.61 15.08
CA GLN A 20 -15.42 -15.48 14.15
C GLN A 20 -16.22 -14.18 14.40
N VAL A 21 -16.53 -13.86 15.66
CA VAL A 21 -17.23 -12.61 16.04
C VAL A 21 -16.44 -11.37 15.63
N ASN A 22 -15.12 -11.37 15.82
CA ASN A 22 -14.26 -10.27 15.38
C ASN A 22 -14.27 -10.11 13.85
N LYS A 23 -14.23 -11.23 13.11
CA LYS A 23 -14.30 -11.21 11.65
C LYS A 23 -15.63 -10.65 11.16
N ASP A 24 -16.74 -11.05 11.77
CA ASP A 24 -18.08 -10.58 11.41
C ASP A 24 -18.24 -9.07 11.70
N ASN A 25 -17.80 -8.59 12.87
CA ASN A 25 -17.77 -7.16 13.22
C ASN A 25 -16.92 -6.35 12.23
N ASN A 26 -15.73 -6.84 11.85
CA ASN A 26 -14.89 -6.15 10.89
C ASN A 26 -15.52 -6.01 9.49
N LEU A 27 -16.25 -7.05 9.05
CA LEU A 27 -17.00 -7.00 7.79
C LEU A 27 -18.16 -6.00 7.87
N GLU A 28 -18.84 -5.90 9.02
CA GLU A 28 -19.84 -4.86 9.26
C GLU A 28 -19.25 -3.45 9.21
N GLN A 29 -18.04 -3.26 9.77
CA GLN A 29 -17.34 -1.97 9.70
C GLN A 29 -16.98 -1.60 8.26
N ARG A 30 -16.46 -2.54 7.46
CA ARG A 30 -16.21 -2.27 6.03
C ARG A 30 -17.52 -1.95 5.30
N ALA A 31 -18.58 -2.72 5.55
CA ALA A 31 -19.89 -2.47 4.96
C ALA A 31 -20.42 -1.07 5.32
N TYR A 32 -20.18 -0.59 6.54
CA TYR A 32 -20.48 0.79 6.93
C TYR A 32 -19.68 1.80 6.13
N PHE A 33 -18.36 1.61 5.96
CA PHE A 33 -17.54 2.50 5.12
C PHE A 33 -18.07 2.57 3.69
N VAL A 34 -18.38 1.42 3.07
CA VAL A 34 -18.93 1.36 1.70
C VAL A 34 -20.30 2.06 1.64
N LYS A 35 -21.19 1.77 2.58
CA LYS A 35 -22.53 2.39 2.66
C LYS A 35 -22.44 3.91 2.80
N MET A 36 -21.54 4.41 3.64
CA MET A 36 -21.42 5.85 3.86
C MET A 36 -20.74 6.54 2.68
N LEU A 37 -19.66 5.97 2.12
CA LEU A 37 -19.02 6.51 0.92
C LEU A 37 -20.01 6.59 -0.25
N THR A 38 -20.77 5.51 -0.48
CA THR A 38 -21.78 5.48 -1.56
C THR A 38 -22.93 6.44 -1.28
N LYS A 39 -23.42 6.57 -0.05
CA LYS A 39 -24.41 7.60 0.32
C LYS A 39 -23.94 9.00 -0.05
N ILE A 40 -22.68 9.32 0.23
CA ILE A 40 -22.10 10.63 -0.10
C ILE A 40 -21.92 10.76 -1.61
N ALA A 41 -21.30 9.80 -2.28
CA ALA A 41 -20.87 9.91 -3.67
C ALA A 41 -22.02 9.75 -4.69
N HIS A 42 -23.08 9.00 -4.37
CA HIS A 42 -24.12 8.62 -5.32
C HIS A 42 -24.82 9.82 -5.97
N PRO A 43 -25.30 10.85 -5.23
CA PRO A 43 -25.99 11.98 -5.87
C PRO A 43 -25.12 12.70 -6.89
N VAL A 44 -23.83 12.89 -6.60
CA VAL A 44 -22.87 13.53 -7.52
C VAL A 44 -22.61 12.65 -8.74
N LEU A 45 -22.22 11.39 -8.53
CA LEU A 45 -21.80 10.52 -9.62
C LEU A 45 -22.96 10.15 -10.54
N GLN A 46 -24.14 9.90 -9.98
CA GLN A 46 -25.34 9.62 -10.77
C GLN A 46 -25.76 10.85 -11.59
N ALA A 47 -25.88 12.02 -10.95
CA ALA A 47 -26.30 13.22 -11.68
C ALA A 47 -25.30 13.60 -12.78
N THR A 48 -24.00 13.44 -12.54
CA THR A 48 -22.96 13.71 -13.54
C THR A 48 -22.99 12.70 -14.68
N ALA A 49 -23.18 11.40 -14.38
CA ALA A 49 -23.32 10.35 -15.40
C ALA A 49 -24.51 10.59 -16.33
N GLU A 50 -25.59 11.17 -15.80
CA GLU A 50 -26.80 11.51 -16.56
C GLU A 50 -26.74 12.89 -17.26
N GLY A 51 -25.68 13.68 -17.05
CA GLY A 51 -25.55 15.02 -17.62
C GLY A 51 -26.52 16.04 -16.99
N ARG A 52 -26.79 15.89 -15.69
CA ARG A 52 -27.76 16.66 -14.90
C ARG A 52 -27.20 17.23 -13.60
N LEU A 53 -25.90 17.15 -13.32
CA LEU A 53 -25.32 17.66 -12.07
C LEU A 53 -25.63 19.14 -11.88
N LYS A 54 -25.47 19.96 -12.93
CA LYS A 54 -25.75 21.40 -12.84
C LYS A 54 -27.21 21.74 -12.55
N SER A 55 -28.14 20.86 -12.91
CA SER A 55 -29.57 21.07 -12.66
C SER A 55 -30.09 20.38 -11.39
N ALA A 56 -29.41 19.33 -10.93
CA ALA A 56 -29.85 18.52 -9.80
C ALA A 56 -29.18 18.89 -8.47
N MET A 57 -27.93 19.37 -8.48
CA MET A 57 -27.20 19.69 -7.26
C MET A 57 -27.64 21.05 -6.71
N PRO A 58 -28.13 21.14 -5.46
CA PRO A 58 -28.39 22.41 -4.81
C PRO A 58 -27.07 23.15 -4.55
N VAL A 59 -27.05 24.45 -4.83
CA VAL A 59 -25.89 25.30 -4.58
C VAL A 59 -26.16 26.16 -3.35
N GLU A 60 -25.64 25.72 -2.21
CA GLU A 60 -25.48 26.50 -0.99
C GLU A 60 -24.09 27.13 -1.00
N THR A 61 -23.98 28.36 -0.51
CA THR A 61 -22.72 29.07 -0.33
C THR A 61 -22.60 29.60 1.09
N ALA A 62 -21.37 29.81 1.56
CA ALA A 62 -21.14 30.46 2.84
C ALA A 62 -21.79 31.86 2.91
N PRO A 63 -22.18 32.35 4.11
CA PRO A 63 -22.88 33.63 4.26
C PRO A 63 -22.20 34.86 3.63
N HIS A 64 -20.89 34.80 3.42
CA HIS A 64 -20.07 35.88 2.85
C HIS A 64 -19.29 35.42 1.61
N ALA A 65 -19.89 34.55 0.79
CA ALA A 65 -19.23 33.97 -0.34
C ALA A 65 -18.73 35.00 -1.36
N TYR A 66 -17.53 34.76 -1.91
CA TYR A 66 -16.99 35.51 -3.04
C TYR A 66 -16.87 34.65 -4.28
N GLY A 67 -16.78 35.34 -5.42
CA GLY A 67 -16.69 34.70 -6.72
C GLY A 67 -18.01 34.03 -7.11
N ASP A 68 -18.12 33.75 -8.40
CA ASP A 68 -19.28 33.07 -8.96
C ASP A 68 -19.23 31.58 -8.59
N ARG A 69 -19.49 31.23 -7.32
CA ARG A 69 -19.38 29.85 -6.80
C ARG A 69 -20.25 28.87 -7.56
N ASP A 70 -21.41 29.33 -8.01
CA ASP A 70 -22.34 28.61 -8.89
C ASP A 70 -21.71 28.19 -10.22
N LYS A 71 -20.65 28.86 -10.70
CA LYS A 71 -19.95 28.49 -11.94
C LYS A 71 -18.85 27.43 -11.76
N VAL A 72 -18.41 27.17 -10.53
CA VAL A 72 -17.23 26.33 -10.23
C VAL A 72 -17.54 25.14 -9.32
N THR A 73 -18.60 25.21 -8.51
CA THR A 73 -18.95 24.20 -7.50
C THR A 73 -19.16 22.79 -8.06
N TYR A 74 -19.49 22.63 -9.34
CA TYR A 74 -19.82 21.33 -9.94
C TYR A 74 -18.58 20.49 -10.25
N LEU A 75 -17.52 21.09 -10.82
CA LEU A 75 -16.24 20.41 -10.98
C LEU A 75 -15.61 20.13 -9.63
N GLU A 76 -15.78 21.06 -8.67
CA GLU A 76 -15.35 20.87 -7.29
C GLU A 76 -16.00 19.63 -6.65
N ALA A 77 -17.33 19.50 -6.74
CA ALA A 77 -18.07 18.36 -6.23
C ALA A 77 -17.61 17.04 -6.87
N PHE A 78 -17.53 17.02 -8.20
CA PHE A 78 -17.17 15.83 -8.96
C PHE A 78 -15.71 15.42 -8.74
N GLY A 79 -14.76 16.37 -8.84
CA GLY A 79 -13.33 16.13 -8.68
C GLY A 79 -12.97 15.62 -7.29
N ARG A 80 -13.53 16.23 -6.23
CA ARG A 80 -13.31 15.77 -4.85
C ARG A 80 -13.93 14.40 -4.60
N THR A 81 -15.15 14.16 -5.07
CA THR A 81 -15.80 12.84 -4.99
C THR A 81 -14.99 11.77 -5.70
N LEU A 82 -14.54 12.06 -6.93
CA LEU A 82 -13.70 11.17 -7.73
C LEU A 82 -12.40 10.84 -7.00
N SER A 83 -11.74 11.84 -6.43
CA SER A 83 -10.48 11.66 -5.71
C SER A 83 -10.60 10.73 -4.49
N GLY A 84 -11.68 10.87 -3.70
CA GLY A 84 -11.94 10.02 -2.53
C GLY A 84 -12.43 8.60 -2.85
N ILE A 85 -13.28 8.44 -3.87
CA ILE A 85 -13.82 7.11 -4.25
C ILE A 85 -12.84 6.28 -5.09
N ALA A 86 -11.88 6.92 -5.78
CA ALA A 86 -11.00 6.29 -6.76
C ALA A 86 -10.30 5.02 -6.25
N PRO A 87 -9.66 4.97 -5.06
CA PRO A 87 -9.01 3.74 -4.60
C PRO A 87 -9.95 2.54 -4.49
N TRP A 88 -11.21 2.76 -4.07
CA TRP A 88 -12.21 1.69 -4.04
C TRP A 88 -12.51 1.20 -5.46
N LEU A 89 -12.74 2.11 -6.41
CA LEU A 89 -13.00 1.76 -7.82
C LEU A 89 -11.83 0.99 -8.46
N GLN A 90 -10.59 1.34 -8.11
CA GLN A 90 -9.38 0.71 -8.64
C GLN A 90 -9.28 -0.79 -8.33
N LEU A 91 -9.99 -1.29 -7.31
CA LEU A 91 -10.06 -2.73 -7.03
C LEU A 91 -10.75 -3.53 -8.15
N GLY A 92 -11.53 -2.87 -9.02
CA GLY A 92 -12.22 -3.50 -10.14
C GLY A 92 -13.40 -4.40 -9.72
N PRO A 93 -14.29 -4.78 -10.64
CA PRO A 93 -15.45 -5.61 -10.31
C PRO A 93 -15.04 -7.03 -9.86
N ASP A 94 -15.90 -7.65 -9.04
CA ASP A 94 -15.81 -9.08 -8.68
C ASP A 94 -17.24 -9.64 -8.45
N ASP A 95 -17.36 -10.95 -8.17
CA ASP A 95 -18.65 -11.63 -8.03
C ASP A 95 -19.39 -11.35 -6.70
N THR A 96 -18.74 -10.68 -5.76
CA THR A 96 -19.34 -10.32 -4.46
C THR A 96 -20.38 -9.20 -4.63
N PRO A 97 -21.30 -9.02 -3.66
CA PRO A 97 -22.21 -7.88 -3.67
C PRO A 97 -21.49 -6.53 -3.73
N GLU A 98 -20.37 -6.38 -3.01
CA GLU A 98 -19.55 -5.16 -3.06
C GLU A 98 -18.90 -4.97 -4.43
N GLY A 99 -18.40 -6.04 -5.05
CA GLY A 99 -17.81 -5.99 -6.38
C GLY A 99 -18.80 -5.62 -7.49
N LYS A 100 -20.04 -6.08 -7.39
CA LYS A 100 -21.13 -5.69 -8.30
C LYS A 100 -21.53 -4.22 -8.12
N LEU A 101 -21.65 -3.76 -6.87
CA LEU A 101 -21.87 -2.34 -6.58
C LEU A 101 -20.72 -1.50 -7.14
N ARG A 102 -19.48 -1.93 -6.92
CA ARG A 102 -18.30 -1.25 -7.45
C ARG A 102 -18.31 -1.18 -8.99
N ALA A 103 -18.79 -2.22 -9.67
CA ALA A 103 -18.97 -2.21 -11.13
C ALA A 103 -19.93 -1.10 -11.59
N GLU A 104 -21.04 -0.90 -10.88
CA GLU A 104 -21.99 0.19 -11.12
C GLU A 104 -21.31 1.55 -11.01
N TYR A 105 -20.59 1.79 -9.90
CA TYR A 105 -19.92 3.07 -9.67
C TYR A 105 -18.76 3.33 -10.64
N ILE A 106 -18.05 2.29 -11.11
CA ILE A 106 -17.06 2.42 -12.19
C ILE A 106 -17.75 2.94 -13.46
N ASN A 107 -18.92 2.40 -13.81
CA ASN A 107 -19.67 2.84 -14.99
C ASN A 107 -20.22 4.26 -14.84
N LEU A 108 -20.82 4.60 -13.68
CA LEU A 108 -21.27 5.96 -13.38
C LEU A 108 -20.12 6.96 -13.48
N THR A 109 -18.98 6.63 -12.88
CA THR A 109 -17.81 7.50 -12.87
C THR A 109 -17.24 7.71 -14.28
N ALA A 110 -17.11 6.64 -15.07
CA ALA A 110 -16.63 6.75 -16.46
C ALA A 110 -17.58 7.59 -17.34
N ALA A 111 -18.89 7.40 -17.20
CA ALA A 111 -19.90 8.22 -17.89
C ALA A 111 -19.85 9.69 -17.41
N GLY A 112 -19.66 9.91 -16.11
CA GLY A 112 -19.50 11.24 -15.54
C GLY A 112 -18.26 11.97 -16.07
N ILE A 113 -17.11 11.30 -16.15
CA ILE A 113 -15.88 11.85 -16.74
C ILE A 113 -16.16 12.34 -18.16
N LYS A 114 -16.84 11.52 -18.98
CA LYS A 114 -17.22 11.88 -20.35
C LYS A 114 -18.04 13.17 -20.40
N ASN A 115 -19.08 13.29 -19.58
CA ASN A 115 -19.91 14.50 -19.54
C ASN A 115 -19.15 15.74 -19.06
N VAL A 116 -18.24 15.59 -18.11
CA VAL A 116 -17.47 16.70 -17.54
C VAL A 116 -16.50 17.33 -18.56
N VAL A 117 -15.98 16.54 -19.50
CA VAL A 117 -14.95 17.00 -20.47
C VAL A 117 -15.45 17.15 -21.90
N ASP A 118 -16.68 16.75 -22.21
CA ASP A 118 -17.27 16.91 -23.56
C ASP A 118 -17.93 18.29 -23.71
N PRO A 119 -17.42 19.19 -24.58
CA PRO A 119 -17.99 20.52 -24.80
C PRO A 119 -19.45 20.53 -25.26
N ALA A 120 -19.97 19.42 -25.81
CA ALA A 120 -21.37 19.27 -26.20
C ALA A 120 -22.29 18.88 -25.03
N SER A 121 -21.73 18.47 -23.89
CA SER A 121 -22.52 18.07 -22.72
C SER A 121 -23.08 19.27 -21.97
N LYS A 122 -24.28 19.12 -21.41
CA LYS A 122 -24.88 20.11 -20.50
C LYS A 122 -24.03 20.28 -19.23
N ASP A 123 -23.36 19.21 -18.82
CA ASP A 123 -22.45 19.17 -17.68
C ASP A 123 -20.99 19.38 -18.06
N TYR A 124 -20.68 19.92 -19.24
CA TYR A 124 -19.31 20.34 -19.56
C TYR A 124 -18.81 21.35 -18.52
N MET A 125 -17.68 21.06 -17.87
CA MET A 125 -17.20 21.86 -16.76
C MET A 125 -16.14 22.89 -17.17
N ASN A 126 -16.04 23.95 -16.39
CA ASN A 126 -15.01 24.98 -16.56
C ASN A 126 -13.67 24.50 -15.96
N PHE A 127 -12.60 24.53 -16.76
CA PHE A 127 -11.24 24.18 -16.35
C PHE A 127 -10.24 25.36 -16.38
N ASN A 128 -10.62 26.52 -16.90
CA ASN A 128 -9.67 27.57 -17.28
C ASN A 128 -10.12 29.01 -16.99
N GLU A 129 -11.38 29.26 -16.63
CA GLU A 129 -11.89 30.59 -16.31
C GLU A 129 -11.95 30.83 -14.80
N GLY A 130 -11.20 31.82 -14.30
CA GLY A 130 -11.08 32.12 -12.88
C GLY A 130 -9.99 31.31 -12.17
N GLY A 131 -9.91 31.43 -10.84
CA GLY A 131 -8.86 30.76 -10.05
C GLY A 131 -9.23 29.35 -9.56
N GLN A 132 -10.49 29.13 -9.18
CA GLN A 132 -10.96 27.88 -8.57
C GLN A 132 -10.81 26.64 -9.46
N PRO A 133 -11.03 26.68 -10.79
CA PRO A 133 -10.90 25.49 -11.64
C PRO A 133 -9.54 24.80 -11.57
N LEU A 134 -8.47 25.52 -11.22
CA LEU A 134 -7.15 24.91 -10.99
C LEU A 134 -7.18 23.90 -9.83
N VAL A 135 -7.86 24.24 -8.73
CA VAL A 135 -8.01 23.39 -7.55
C VAL A 135 -8.84 22.16 -7.91
N ASP A 136 -9.97 22.39 -8.58
CA ASP A 136 -10.94 21.34 -8.88
C ASP A 136 -10.36 20.34 -9.91
N ALA A 137 -9.65 20.85 -10.92
CA ALA A 137 -8.93 20.04 -11.90
C ALA A 137 -7.81 19.21 -11.26
N ALA A 138 -7.17 19.69 -10.19
CA ALA A 138 -6.15 18.94 -9.47
C ALA A 138 -6.72 17.74 -8.70
N PHE A 139 -7.87 17.88 -8.04
CA PHE A 139 -8.57 16.73 -7.42
C PHE A 139 -9.10 15.76 -8.48
N PHE A 140 -9.63 16.27 -9.60
CA PHE A 140 -9.99 15.44 -10.74
C PHE A 140 -8.79 14.63 -11.28
N ALA A 141 -7.63 15.28 -11.47
CA ALA A 141 -6.38 14.64 -11.87
C ALA A 141 -5.90 13.60 -10.83
N GLN A 142 -5.96 13.95 -9.54
CA GLN A 142 -5.58 13.06 -8.44
C GLN A 142 -6.44 11.79 -8.41
N GLY A 143 -7.75 11.92 -8.61
CA GLY A 143 -8.64 10.76 -8.69
C GLY A 143 -8.34 9.83 -9.87
N LEU A 144 -8.01 10.38 -11.05
CA LEU A 144 -7.53 9.56 -12.18
C LEU A 144 -6.23 8.82 -11.82
N LEU A 145 -5.25 9.51 -11.24
CA LEU A 145 -3.97 8.92 -10.81
C LEU A 145 -4.15 7.78 -9.80
N ARG A 146 -5.16 7.87 -8.93
CA ARG A 146 -5.52 6.86 -7.93
C ARG A 146 -6.28 5.67 -8.52
N ALA A 147 -7.01 5.87 -9.62
CA ALA A 147 -7.74 4.83 -10.33
C ALA A 147 -7.41 4.74 -11.83
N PRO A 148 -6.19 4.29 -12.22
CA PRO A 148 -5.85 4.06 -13.63
C PRO A 148 -6.83 3.18 -14.41
N LEU A 149 -7.56 2.28 -13.74
CA LEU A 149 -8.64 1.49 -14.36
C LEU A 149 -9.70 2.37 -15.04
N LEU A 150 -10.00 3.55 -14.48
CA LEU A 150 -10.95 4.47 -15.10
C LEU A 150 -10.41 5.01 -16.41
N TRP A 151 -9.13 5.41 -16.45
CA TRP A 151 -8.47 5.88 -17.66
C TRP A 151 -8.53 4.84 -18.78
N GLU A 152 -8.22 3.58 -18.45
CA GLU A 152 -8.24 2.44 -19.38
C GLU A 152 -9.64 2.15 -19.95
N LYS A 153 -10.70 2.56 -19.25
CA LYS A 153 -12.09 2.37 -19.65
C LYS A 153 -12.62 3.50 -20.56
N LEU A 154 -11.98 4.66 -20.57
CA LEU A 154 -12.40 5.80 -21.39
C LEU A 154 -12.09 5.54 -22.87
N ASP A 155 -12.99 5.98 -23.76
CA ASP A 155 -12.71 6.02 -25.20
C ASP A 155 -11.63 7.07 -25.53
N ASN A 156 -10.96 6.92 -26.68
CA ASN A 156 -9.84 7.78 -27.08
C ASN A 156 -10.23 9.27 -27.13
N ASP A 157 -11.45 9.58 -27.58
CA ASP A 157 -11.94 10.97 -27.65
C ASP A 157 -12.08 11.56 -26.25
N THR A 158 -12.63 10.80 -25.31
CA THR A 158 -12.76 11.21 -23.91
C THR A 158 -11.38 11.37 -23.26
N GLN A 159 -10.45 10.44 -23.48
CA GLN A 159 -9.07 10.56 -23.01
C GLN A 159 -8.42 11.86 -23.53
N GLN A 160 -8.57 12.16 -24.83
CA GLN A 160 -8.02 13.37 -25.42
C GLN A 160 -8.67 14.64 -24.85
N ASN A 161 -9.98 14.62 -24.62
CA ASN A 161 -10.69 15.72 -23.97
C ASN A 161 -10.21 15.94 -22.52
N VAL A 162 -9.94 14.87 -21.76
CA VAL A 162 -9.31 15.00 -20.44
C VAL A 162 -7.94 15.69 -20.54
N ILE A 163 -7.06 15.24 -21.46
CA ILE A 163 -5.75 15.87 -21.64
C ILE A 163 -5.90 17.36 -22.01
N ASN A 164 -6.83 17.69 -22.90
CA ASN A 164 -7.09 19.07 -23.31
C ASN A 164 -7.61 19.93 -22.15
N ALA A 165 -8.56 19.41 -21.37
CA ALA A 165 -9.11 20.07 -20.19
C ALA A 165 -8.00 20.35 -19.16
N LEU A 166 -7.18 19.34 -18.82
CA LEU A 166 -6.07 19.49 -17.89
C LEU A 166 -5.03 20.51 -18.38
N LYS A 167 -4.65 20.49 -19.67
CA LYS A 167 -3.74 21.49 -20.24
C LYS A 167 -4.31 22.91 -20.23
N SER A 168 -5.63 23.05 -20.40
CA SER A 168 -6.28 24.36 -20.42
C SER A 168 -6.09 25.14 -19.12
N THR A 169 -5.88 24.44 -17.99
CA THR A 169 -5.62 25.03 -16.67
C THR A 169 -4.34 25.87 -16.63
N ARG A 170 -3.41 25.70 -17.58
CA ARG A 170 -2.11 26.40 -17.62
C ARG A 170 -2.23 27.93 -17.71
N VAL A 171 -3.39 28.43 -18.14
CA VAL A 171 -3.69 29.88 -18.16
C VAL A 171 -3.90 30.46 -16.76
N ILE A 172 -4.19 29.61 -15.77
CA ILE A 172 -4.43 30.03 -14.38
C ILE A 172 -3.10 30.17 -13.65
N SER A 173 -2.86 31.34 -13.08
CA SER A 173 -1.70 31.59 -12.22
C SER A 173 -2.00 31.11 -10.78
N PRO A 174 -1.22 30.19 -10.20
CA PRO A 174 -1.46 29.72 -8.84
C PRO A 174 -1.07 30.79 -7.81
N ALA A 175 -1.80 30.83 -6.69
CA ALA A 175 -1.32 31.54 -5.50
C ALA A 175 0.00 30.92 -4.99
N TYR A 176 0.82 31.72 -4.32
CA TYR A 176 2.11 31.28 -3.77
C TYR A 176 1.95 30.58 -2.42
N THR A 177 1.22 29.46 -2.44
CA THR A 177 0.76 28.66 -1.29
C THR A 177 0.69 27.17 -1.72
N ASN A 178 -0.09 26.34 -1.03
CA ASN A 178 -0.44 24.98 -1.47
C ASN A 178 -0.96 24.91 -2.92
N TRP A 179 -1.43 26.02 -3.50
CA TRP A 179 -1.86 26.09 -4.90
C TRP A 179 -0.79 25.69 -5.92
N LEU A 180 0.49 25.76 -5.55
CA LEU A 180 1.56 25.23 -6.38
C LEU A 180 1.41 23.71 -6.60
N LEU A 181 0.95 22.96 -5.59
CA LEU A 181 0.73 21.52 -5.70
C LEU A 181 -0.43 21.17 -6.62
N PHE A 182 -1.45 22.03 -6.75
CA PHE A 182 -2.52 21.80 -7.74
C PHE A 182 -1.97 21.81 -9.16
N THR A 183 -1.10 22.77 -9.50
CA THR A 183 -0.46 22.78 -10.83
C THR A 183 0.44 21.57 -11.03
N ALA A 184 1.22 21.18 -10.02
CA ALA A 184 2.08 20.00 -10.10
C ALA A 184 1.31 18.68 -10.20
N MET A 185 0.15 18.56 -9.53
CA MET A 185 -0.72 17.38 -9.58
C MET A 185 -1.29 17.18 -11.00
N ILE A 186 -1.75 18.27 -11.62
CA ILE A 186 -2.25 18.25 -12.99
C ILE A 186 -1.14 17.83 -13.96
N GLU A 187 0.05 18.42 -13.84
CA GLU A 187 1.20 18.08 -14.69
C GLU A 187 1.71 16.65 -14.42
N ALA A 188 1.61 16.13 -13.20
CA ALA A 188 1.88 14.72 -12.91
C ALA A 188 0.89 13.80 -13.65
N ALA A 189 -0.39 14.12 -13.68
CA ALA A 189 -1.37 13.37 -14.48
C ALA A 189 -1.04 13.42 -15.98
N LEU A 190 -0.68 14.59 -16.52
CA LEU A 190 -0.23 14.73 -17.91
C LEU A 190 1.04 13.89 -18.17
N LEU A 191 2.01 13.90 -17.26
CA LEU A 191 3.20 13.06 -17.36
C LEU A 191 2.84 11.56 -17.38
N LYS A 192 1.86 11.13 -16.55
CA LYS A 192 1.43 9.73 -16.50
C LYS A 192 0.79 9.29 -17.81
N TYR A 193 -0.21 10.05 -18.28
CA TYR A 193 -1.12 9.63 -19.35
C TYR A 193 -0.72 10.10 -20.74
N GLU A 194 -0.11 11.28 -20.89
CA GLU A 194 0.42 11.75 -22.18
C GLU A 194 1.92 11.42 -22.35
N GLY A 195 2.64 11.21 -21.25
CA GLY A 195 4.10 11.07 -21.28
C GLY A 195 4.84 12.40 -21.41
N LYS A 196 4.13 13.53 -21.33
CA LYS A 196 4.68 14.89 -21.41
C LYS A 196 4.07 15.76 -20.32
N ALA A 197 4.88 16.61 -19.72
CA ALA A 197 4.45 17.57 -18.72
C ALA A 197 5.31 18.84 -18.78
N ASP A 198 4.76 19.93 -18.25
CA ASP A 198 5.54 21.10 -17.89
C ASP A 198 6.26 20.83 -16.57
N MET A 199 7.49 20.29 -16.68
CA MET A 199 8.29 19.89 -15.52
C MET A 199 8.60 21.07 -14.59
N VAL A 200 8.63 22.32 -15.09
CA VAL A 200 8.92 23.50 -14.26
C VAL A 200 7.85 23.68 -13.18
N ARG A 201 6.58 23.39 -13.48
CA ARG A 201 5.48 23.47 -12.49
C ARG A 201 5.64 22.43 -11.38
N ILE A 202 6.03 21.21 -11.74
CA ILE A 202 6.31 20.14 -10.77
C ILE A 202 7.52 20.51 -9.90
N GLU A 203 8.62 20.91 -10.54
CA GLU A 203 9.87 21.31 -9.87
C GLU A 203 9.62 22.45 -8.88
N TYR A 204 8.95 23.51 -9.34
CA TYR A 204 8.72 24.69 -8.52
C TYR A 204 7.88 24.37 -7.29
N ALA A 205 6.81 23.59 -7.45
CA ALA A 205 5.98 23.18 -6.32
C ALA A 205 6.76 22.36 -5.30
N LEU A 206 7.51 21.35 -5.73
CA LEU A 206 8.26 20.47 -4.84
C LEU A 206 9.44 21.19 -4.14
N LEU A 207 10.15 22.07 -4.86
CA LEU A 207 11.22 22.88 -4.29
C LEU A 207 10.67 23.85 -3.24
N LYS A 208 9.55 24.53 -3.53
CA LYS A 208 8.93 25.45 -2.55
C LYS A 208 8.41 24.74 -1.31
N HIS A 209 7.79 23.57 -1.45
CA HIS A 209 7.40 22.80 -0.27
C HIS A 209 8.62 22.25 0.49
N SER A 210 9.74 21.99 -0.19
CA SER A 210 10.98 21.66 0.51
C SER A 210 11.52 22.83 1.34
N GLU A 211 11.42 24.07 0.82
CA GLU A 211 11.75 25.30 1.55
C GLU A 211 10.76 25.58 2.70
N TRP A 212 9.49 25.24 2.53
CA TRP A 212 8.41 25.46 3.50
C TRP A 212 8.25 24.32 4.51
N TYR A 213 9.19 23.38 4.59
CA TYR A 213 9.16 22.38 5.64
C TYR A 213 9.52 23.01 7.00
N LEU A 214 8.59 22.96 7.95
CA LEU A 214 8.71 23.64 9.25
C LEU A 214 9.19 22.71 10.37
N GLY A 215 9.18 21.40 10.14
CA GLY A 215 9.52 20.38 11.13
C GLY A 215 8.32 19.55 11.56
N ASP A 216 8.59 18.48 12.29
CA ASP A 216 7.59 17.54 12.81
C ASP A 216 6.58 16.98 11.80
N GLY A 217 7.03 16.77 10.55
CA GLY A 217 6.16 16.31 9.46
C GLY A 217 5.22 17.38 8.92
N THR A 218 5.40 18.65 9.31
CA THR A 218 4.50 19.75 8.94
C THR A 218 5.18 20.69 7.94
N TYR A 219 4.41 21.07 6.92
CA TYR A 219 4.75 22.05 5.90
C TYR A 219 3.93 23.32 6.11
N GLY A 220 4.51 24.48 5.78
CA GLY A 220 3.76 25.73 5.68
C GLY A 220 2.84 25.73 4.47
N ASP A 221 1.74 26.47 4.59
CA ASP A 221 0.87 26.78 3.46
C ASP A 221 1.37 28.08 2.79
N GLY A 222 2.47 27.95 2.05
CA GLY A 222 3.39 29.04 1.80
C GLY A 222 4.48 29.10 2.88
N LYS A 223 5.11 30.26 3.08
CA LYS A 223 6.24 30.40 4.03
C LYS A 223 5.83 30.28 5.50
N ASP A 224 4.55 30.49 5.81
CA ASP A 224 4.04 30.65 7.17
C ASP A 224 3.36 29.37 7.67
N TYR A 225 3.52 29.12 8.97
CA TYR A 225 2.82 28.04 9.66
C TYR A 225 1.34 28.36 9.78
N HIS A 226 0.48 27.41 9.40
CA HIS A 226 -0.96 27.48 9.60
C HIS A 226 -1.38 26.31 10.47
N TRP A 227 -2.00 26.60 11.62
CA TRP A 227 -2.51 25.55 12.51
C TRP A 227 -3.89 25.08 12.06
N ASP A 228 -3.89 24.45 10.88
CA ASP A 228 -5.06 23.90 10.22
C ASP A 228 -4.75 22.49 9.69
N TYR A 229 -5.66 21.94 8.88
CA TYR A 229 -5.56 20.59 8.34
C TYR A 229 -5.08 20.55 6.88
N TYR A 230 -4.54 21.62 6.29
CA TYR A 230 -4.08 21.61 4.88
C TYR A 230 -2.92 20.67 4.60
N ASN A 231 -2.12 20.36 5.62
CA ASN A 231 -1.15 19.27 5.53
C ASN A 231 -1.82 17.93 5.24
N SER A 232 -3.03 17.71 5.74
CA SER A 232 -3.84 16.53 5.48
C SER A 232 -4.71 16.67 4.23
N TYR A 233 -5.40 17.79 4.03
CA TYR A 233 -6.30 17.99 2.90
C TYR A 233 -5.57 17.98 1.55
N VAL A 234 -4.36 18.53 1.48
CA VAL A 234 -3.69 18.81 0.21
C VAL A 234 -2.21 18.45 0.24
N ILE A 235 -1.44 19.04 1.16
CA ILE A 235 0.02 19.15 0.99
C ILE A 235 0.69 17.78 0.98
N GLN A 236 0.57 17.02 2.08
CA GLN A 236 1.20 15.69 2.15
C GLN A 236 0.64 14.76 1.07
N PRO A 237 -0.70 14.63 0.89
CA PRO A 237 -1.21 13.68 -0.09
C PRO A 237 -0.85 13.97 -1.53
N MET A 238 -0.93 15.22 -1.95
CA MET A 238 -0.60 15.58 -3.33
C MET A 238 0.89 15.43 -3.58
N MET A 239 1.74 15.80 -2.61
CA MET A 239 3.18 15.57 -2.74
C MET A 239 3.49 14.08 -2.91
N LEU A 240 2.91 13.19 -2.11
CA LEU A 240 3.14 11.74 -2.23
C LEU A 240 2.65 11.19 -3.58
N ASP A 241 1.46 11.60 -4.04
CA ASP A 241 0.90 11.15 -5.32
C ASP A 241 1.75 11.67 -6.52
N ILE A 242 2.27 12.91 -6.45
CA ILE A 242 3.20 13.46 -7.46
C ILE A 242 4.52 12.66 -7.47
N LEU A 243 5.13 12.43 -6.29
CA LEU A 243 6.38 11.69 -6.17
C LEU A 243 6.25 10.24 -6.66
N LYS A 244 5.08 9.61 -6.45
CA LYS A 244 4.76 8.29 -7.00
C LYS A 244 4.82 8.29 -8.53
N VAL A 245 4.21 9.28 -9.19
CA VAL A 245 4.26 9.38 -10.66
C VAL A 245 5.70 9.61 -11.15
N LEU A 246 6.46 10.50 -10.50
CA LEU A 246 7.87 10.73 -10.86
C LEU A 246 8.70 9.45 -10.73
N LYS A 247 8.45 8.65 -9.68
CA LYS A 247 9.10 7.35 -9.50
C LYS A 247 8.69 6.34 -10.58
N GLU A 248 7.40 6.25 -10.93
CA GLU A 248 6.91 5.41 -12.03
C GLU A 248 7.56 5.78 -13.38
N LYS A 249 7.91 7.05 -13.57
CA LYS A 249 8.50 7.59 -14.81
C LYS A 249 10.03 7.74 -14.75
N LYS A 250 10.70 7.15 -13.75
CA LYS A 250 12.14 7.31 -13.50
C LYS A 250 13.03 7.06 -14.73
N ASP A 251 12.68 6.08 -15.55
CA ASP A 251 13.47 5.72 -16.74
C ASP A 251 13.42 6.78 -17.83
N THR A 252 12.30 7.50 -17.94
CA THR A 252 12.13 8.64 -18.85
C THR A 252 12.75 9.94 -18.31
N LEU A 253 13.00 9.99 -17.00
CA LEU A 253 13.52 11.14 -16.27
C LEU A 253 15.01 11.03 -15.92
N VAL A 254 15.77 10.17 -16.61
CA VAL A 254 17.20 9.92 -16.32
C VAL A 254 18.07 11.18 -16.35
N ASN A 255 17.71 12.16 -17.20
CA ASN A 255 18.42 13.44 -17.34
C ASN A 255 17.74 14.60 -16.61
N TRP A 256 16.66 14.33 -15.87
CA TRP A 256 15.99 15.36 -15.09
C TRP A 256 16.88 15.80 -13.92
N ARG A 257 17.11 17.11 -13.82
CA ARG A 257 18.07 17.71 -12.87
C ARG A 257 17.80 17.31 -11.43
N TYR A 258 16.52 17.22 -11.04
CA TYR A 258 16.11 17.00 -9.65
C TYR A 258 15.73 15.54 -9.33
N LYS A 259 16.15 14.59 -10.17
CA LYS A 259 15.85 13.16 -9.96
C LYS A 259 16.39 12.64 -8.62
N ASN A 260 17.52 13.16 -8.15
CA ASN A 260 18.11 12.68 -6.91
C ASN A 260 17.27 13.14 -5.71
N GLU A 261 16.82 14.39 -5.74
CA GLU A 261 16.02 15.04 -4.70
C GLU A 261 14.62 14.43 -4.59
N PHE A 262 13.94 14.21 -5.72
CA PHE A 262 12.52 13.86 -5.72
C PHE A 262 12.19 12.44 -6.19
N ILE A 263 13.15 11.68 -6.73
CA ILE A 263 12.95 10.26 -7.06
C ILE A 263 13.80 9.38 -6.14
N VAL A 264 15.12 9.62 -6.07
CA VAL A 264 16.02 8.80 -5.25
C VAL A 264 15.78 9.03 -3.75
N ASN A 265 15.62 10.29 -3.34
CA ASN A 265 15.41 10.67 -1.95
C ASN A 265 13.93 10.86 -1.58
N ALA A 266 13.00 10.36 -2.39
CA ALA A 266 11.55 10.48 -2.16
C ALA A 266 11.11 9.93 -0.78
N ASN A 267 11.87 8.99 -0.20
CA ASN A 267 11.60 8.43 1.11
C ASN A 267 11.54 9.48 2.23
N GLN A 268 12.26 10.60 2.10
CA GLN A 268 12.19 11.68 3.09
C GLN A 268 10.76 12.23 3.23
N PHE A 269 10.03 12.36 2.14
CA PHE A 269 8.65 12.83 2.14
C PHE A 269 7.70 11.80 2.76
N ILE A 270 7.94 10.52 2.52
CA ILE A 270 7.20 9.42 3.16
C ILE A 270 7.42 9.45 4.69
N GLU A 271 8.64 9.62 5.16
CA GLU A 271 8.95 9.68 6.60
C GLU A 271 8.32 10.92 7.27
N ARG A 272 8.28 12.06 6.58
CA ARG A 272 7.58 13.26 7.06
C ARG A 272 6.06 13.03 7.12
N SER A 273 5.47 12.39 6.12
CA SER A 273 4.05 12.02 6.13
C SER A 273 3.73 10.99 7.23
N LYS A 274 4.60 10.00 7.47
CA LYS A 274 4.49 9.06 8.59
C LYS A 274 4.42 9.78 9.93
N ARG A 275 5.27 10.79 10.14
CA ARG A 275 5.21 11.60 11.36
C ARG A 275 3.86 12.31 11.48
N TYR A 276 3.43 13.00 10.43
CA TYR A 276 2.14 13.71 10.45
C TYR A 276 0.94 12.76 10.63
N THR A 277 1.05 11.52 10.15
CA THR A 277 0.08 10.43 10.38
C THR A 277 -0.03 10.06 11.85
N ALA A 278 1.10 9.92 12.55
CA ALA A 278 1.12 9.67 14.00
C ALA A 278 0.45 10.82 14.78
N ILE A 279 0.67 12.06 14.35
CA ILE A 279 0.02 13.24 14.94
C ILE A 279 -1.49 13.20 14.70
N GLN A 280 -1.93 12.98 13.46
CA GLN A 280 -3.37 12.92 13.15
C GLN A 280 -4.12 11.87 13.95
N GLU A 281 -3.58 10.64 14.03
CA GLU A 281 -4.22 9.58 14.82
C GLU A 281 -4.36 9.98 16.29
N ARG A 282 -3.37 10.69 16.85
CA ARG A 282 -3.41 11.23 18.21
C ARG A 282 -4.41 12.38 18.39
N LEU A 283 -4.89 13.03 17.34
CA LEU A 283 -5.89 14.11 17.44
C LEU A 283 -7.33 13.57 17.59
N ILE A 284 -7.55 12.29 17.31
CA ILE A 284 -8.89 11.67 17.39
C ILE A 284 -9.17 11.31 18.84
N SER A 285 -10.15 11.98 19.44
CA SER A 285 -10.60 11.74 20.81
C SER A 285 -11.35 10.40 20.95
N PRO A 286 -11.45 9.83 22.16
CA PRO A 286 -12.27 8.62 22.41
C PRO A 286 -13.74 8.77 21.99
N GLU A 287 -14.25 10.00 21.92
CA GLU A 287 -15.62 10.33 21.51
C GLU A 287 -15.79 10.49 19.99
N GLY A 288 -14.73 10.22 19.21
CA GLY A 288 -14.74 10.37 17.75
C GLY A 288 -14.72 11.84 17.30
N THR A 289 -14.22 12.75 18.12
CA THR A 289 -14.09 14.19 17.79
C THR A 289 -12.62 14.56 17.57
N TYR A 290 -12.40 15.76 17.05
CA TYR A 290 -11.07 16.34 16.86
C TYR A 290 -11.16 17.87 17.02
N PRO A 291 -10.03 18.56 17.28
CA PRO A 291 -10.04 20.00 17.46
C PRO A 291 -10.61 20.75 16.24
N ALA A 292 -11.59 21.61 16.45
CA ALA A 292 -12.12 22.50 15.41
C ALA A 292 -11.21 23.73 15.27
N ILE A 293 -10.02 23.54 14.71
CA ILE A 293 -8.99 24.58 14.58
C ILE A 293 -8.68 24.90 13.12
N GLY A 294 -8.36 26.18 12.86
CA GLY A 294 -7.98 26.65 11.54
C GLY A 294 -9.17 26.81 10.60
N ARG A 295 -8.89 26.70 9.30
CA ARG A 295 -9.83 26.97 8.21
C ARG A 295 -10.26 25.71 7.48
N SER A 296 -11.31 25.84 6.67
CA SER A 296 -11.89 24.78 5.83
C SER A 296 -12.49 23.62 6.63
N LEU A 297 -12.97 23.90 7.84
CA LEU A 297 -13.59 22.90 8.72
C LEU A 297 -14.83 22.25 8.11
N ALA A 298 -15.50 22.93 7.16
CA ALA A 298 -16.62 22.38 6.39
C ALA A 298 -16.26 21.10 5.58
N TYR A 299 -14.98 20.75 5.45
CA TYR A 299 -14.54 19.49 4.82
C TYR A 299 -14.69 18.27 5.74
N ARG A 300 -15.08 18.48 7.01
CA ARG A 300 -15.37 17.43 7.99
C ARG A 300 -14.20 16.41 8.05
N VAL A 301 -14.52 15.12 8.00
CA VAL A 301 -13.57 14.00 8.10
C VAL A 301 -12.50 13.99 7.02
N GLY A 302 -12.63 14.80 5.95
CA GLY A 302 -11.54 15.05 5.00
C GLY A 302 -10.25 15.54 5.68
N ALA A 303 -10.34 16.07 6.91
CA ALA A 303 -9.20 16.44 7.74
C ALA A 303 -8.26 15.27 8.01
N PHE A 304 -8.71 14.03 7.80
CA PHE A 304 -7.97 12.80 8.02
C PHE A 304 -7.51 12.11 6.73
N GLN A 305 -7.50 12.82 5.60
CA GLN A 305 -7.04 12.29 4.32
C GLN A 305 -5.62 11.72 4.37
N ASN A 306 -4.64 12.39 4.98
CA ASN A 306 -3.28 11.82 5.02
C ASN A 306 -3.21 10.56 5.91
N LEU A 307 -3.96 10.49 7.03
CA LEU A 307 -4.08 9.24 7.81
C LEU A 307 -4.69 8.10 6.97
N ALA A 308 -5.77 8.41 6.26
CA ALA A 308 -6.48 7.50 5.36
C ALA A 308 -5.58 7.03 4.18
N GLN A 309 -4.82 7.94 3.57
CA GLN A 309 -3.92 7.63 2.46
C GLN A 309 -2.71 6.82 2.93
N MET A 310 -2.14 7.12 4.10
CA MET A 310 -0.99 6.34 4.61
C MET A 310 -1.41 4.92 5.03
N ALA A 311 -2.66 4.73 5.46
CA ALA A 311 -3.25 3.40 5.59
C ALA A 311 -3.38 2.70 4.23
N LEU A 312 -3.92 3.38 3.21
CA LEU A 312 -4.02 2.85 1.84
C LEU A 312 -2.65 2.47 1.24
N LEU A 313 -1.64 3.31 1.43
CA LEU A 313 -0.27 3.07 0.96
C LEU A 313 0.45 1.97 1.76
N GLN A 314 -0.14 1.51 2.88
CA GLN A 314 0.48 0.56 3.82
C GLN A 314 1.83 1.08 4.36
N GLU A 315 1.92 2.40 4.53
CA GLU A 315 3.12 3.12 5.00
C GLU A 315 2.90 3.72 6.39
N LEU A 316 2.01 3.15 7.21
CA LEU A 316 1.81 3.60 8.58
C LEU A 316 3.12 3.54 9.40
N PRO A 317 3.36 4.52 10.29
CA PRO A 317 4.51 4.50 11.19
C PRO A 317 4.45 3.24 12.10
N VAL A 318 5.61 2.76 12.55
CA VAL A 318 5.75 1.45 13.23
C VAL A 318 4.94 1.33 14.52
N GLU A 319 4.68 2.45 15.17
CA GLU A 319 3.89 2.56 16.39
C GLU A 319 2.37 2.47 16.15
N LEU A 320 1.90 2.65 14.90
CA LEU A 320 0.48 2.59 14.56
C LEU A 320 0.11 1.24 13.93
N ASN A 321 -0.79 0.53 14.59
CA ASN A 321 -1.39 -0.70 14.05
C ASN A 321 -2.50 -0.33 13.03
N PRO A 322 -2.59 -0.99 11.86
CA PRO A 322 -3.66 -0.75 10.89
C PRO A 322 -5.09 -0.86 11.46
N ALA A 323 -5.38 -1.84 12.32
CA ALA A 323 -6.70 -1.97 12.95
C ALA A 323 -7.02 -0.82 13.90
N GLN A 324 -5.99 -0.28 14.58
CA GLN A 324 -6.13 0.90 15.41
C GLN A 324 -6.56 2.12 14.58
N VAL A 325 -5.95 2.29 13.39
CA VAL A 325 -6.33 3.34 12.45
C VAL A 325 -7.74 3.12 11.89
N ARG A 326 -8.13 1.86 11.60
CA ARG A 326 -9.52 1.51 11.23
C ARG A 326 -10.51 2.00 12.29
N CYS A 327 -10.29 1.65 13.56
CA CYS A 327 -11.16 2.04 14.66
C CYS A 327 -11.24 3.56 14.83
N ALA A 328 -10.12 4.27 14.72
CA ALA A 328 -10.07 5.73 14.82
C ALA A 328 -10.85 6.42 13.69
N LEU A 329 -10.62 6.00 12.42
CA LEU A 329 -11.34 6.51 11.25
C LEU A 329 -12.84 6.18 11.32
N LEU A 330 -13.20 4.96 11.74
CA LEU A 330 -14.60 4.57 11.92
C LEU A 330 -15.31 5.48 12.94
N SER A 331 -14.67 5.71 14.08
CA SER A 331 -15.22 6.53 15.17
C SER A 331 -15.57 7.94 14.68
N ILE A 332 -14.64 8.59 13.98
CA ILE A 332 -14.83 9.97 13.51
C ILE A 332 -15.76 10.09 12.31
N ILE A 333 -15.74 9.12 11.39
CA ILE A 333 -16.69 9.04 10.27
C ILE A 333 -18.12 8.89 10.80
N LYS A 334 -18.36 8.00 11.76
CA LYS A 334 -19.67 7.90 12.42
C LYS A 334 -20.05 9.21 13.08
N LYS A 335 -19.15 9.78 13.89
CA LYS A 335 -19.44 11.00 14.64
C LYS A 335 -19.91 12.13 13.73
N GLN A 336 -19.19 12.43 12.64
CA GLN A 336 -19.53 13.56 11.79
C GLN A 336 -20.61 13.25 10.74
N MET A 337 -20.63 12.04 10.17
CA MET A 337 -21.57 11.75 9.07
C MET A 337 -22.95 11.30 9.54
N GLU A 338 -23.09 10.89 10.81
CA GLU A 338 -24.39 10.58 11.42
C GLU A 338 -25.00 11.78 12.16
N ALA A 339 -24.31 12.92 12.20
CA ALA A 339 -24.85 14.13 12.80
C ALA A 339 -26.13 14.58 12.08
N PRO A 340 -27.18 14.99 12.81
CA PRO A 340 -28.40 15.54 12.21
C PRO A 340 -28.09 16.66 11.22
N ASP A 341 -28.91 16.79 10.19
CA ASP A 341 -28.82 17.86 9.18
C ASP A 341 -27.53 17.87 8.33
N THR A 342 -26.67 16.85 8.43
CA THR A 342 -25.48 16.70 7.56
C THR A 342 -25.85 16.50 6.08
N PHE A 343 -27.01 15.91 5.84
CA PHE A 343 -27.56 15.67 4.52
C PHE A 343 -28.93 16.36 4.41
N THR A 344 -29.24 16.89 3.23
CA THR A 344 -30.61 17.26 2.86
C THR A 344 -31.48 16.00 2.68
N ASP A 345 -32.80 16.17 2.61
CA ASP A 345 -33.75 15.08 2.36
C ASP A 345 -33.47 14.33 1.05
N ASP A 346 -32.94 15.05 0.04
CA ASP A 346 -32.54 14.51 -1.27
C ASP A 346 -31.10 13.95 -1.29
N GLY A 347 -30.41 13.93 -0.13
CA GLY A 347 -29.11 13.26 0.04
C GLY A 347 -27.87 14.11 -0.26
N TRP A 348 -28.00 15.43 -0.45
CA TRP A 348 -26.87 16.33 -0.67
C TRP A 348 -26.24 16.79 0.65
N LEU A 349 -24.93 17.04 0.67
CA LEU A 349 -24.26 17.56 1.87
C LEU A 349 -24.64 19.03 2.14
N THR A 350 -24.74 19.38 3.42
CA THR A 350 -24.97 20.75 3.89
C THR A 350 -23.69 21.36 4.47
N ILE A 351 -23.52 22.69 4.38
CA ILE A 351 -22.33 23.37 4.90
C ILE A 351 -22.29 23.25 6.43
N GLY A 352 -21.19 22.71 6.98
CA GLY A 352 -21.00 22.65 8.43
C GLY A 352 -19.86 21.73 8.88
N PHE A 353 -19.49 21.82 10.16
CA PHE A 353 -18.51 20.93 10.78
C PHE A 353 -19.18 19.73 11.46
N TYR A 354 -20.31 19.97 12.13
CA TYR A 354 -21.16 18.95 12.75
C TYR A 354 -22.63 19.29 12.50
N GLY A 355 -23.29 18.53 11.59
CA GLY A 355 -24.60 18.94 11.04
C GLY A 355 -24.51 20.20 10.17
N HIS A 356 -25.59 20.97 10.07
CA HIS A 356 -25.65 22.22 9.31
C HIS A 356 -25.20 23.42 10.16
N GLN A 357 -24.09 24.06 9.76
CA GLN A 357 -23.43 25.18 10.44
C GLN A 357 -22.80 26.11 9.38
N PRO A 358 -23.60 26.84 8.59
CA PRO A 358 -23.11 27.59 7.42
C PRO A 358 -22.07 28.66 7.77
N GLU A 359 -22.07 29.17 9.00
CA GLU A 359 -21.12 30.15 9.52
C GLU A 359 -19.68 29.63 9.65
N ILE A 360 -19.47 28.31 9.63
CA ILE A 360 -18.13 27.72 9.61
C ILE A 360 -17.48 27.80 8.23
N GLY A 361 -18.27 28.06 7.18
CA GLY A 361 -17.79 28.13 5.82
C GLY A 361 -17.03 29.43 5.56
N GLU A 362 -15.78 29.32 5.11
CA GLU A 362 -15.07 30.47 4.55
C GLU A 362 -15.74 30.96 3.26
N PRO A 363 -15.48 32.21 2.83
CA PRO A 363 -16.06 32.78 1.61
C PRO A 363 -15.89 31.99 0.30
N TYR A 364 -14.98 31.01 0.26
CA TYR A 364 -14.79 30.12 -0.90
C TYR A 364 -15.57 28.80 -0.80
N ILE A 365 -16.30 28.55 0.30
CA ILE A 365 -17.04 27.30 0.52
C ILE A 365 -18.39 27.35 -0.18
N SER A 366 -18.67 26.28 -0.92
CA SER A 366 -19.95 25.95 -1.54
C SER A 366 -20.29 24.47 -1.35
N THR A 367 -21.49 24.03 -1.75
CA THR A 367 -21.90 22.61 -1.70
C THR A 367 -20.81 21.66 -2.23
N GLY A 368 -20.18 22.00 -3.35
CA GLY A 368 -19.14 21.16 -3.96
C GLY A 368 -17.91 20.98 -3.07
N SER A 369 -17.58 21.97 -2.24
CA SER A 369 -16.41 21.91 -1.37
C SER A 369 -16.55 20.81 -0.30
N LEU A 370 -17.78 20.48 0.10
CA LEU A 370 -18.09 19.52 1.16
C LEU A 370 -17.66 18.09 0.82
N TYR A 371 -17.54 17.77 -0.47
CA TYR A 371 -17.21 16.43 -0.96
C TYR A 371 -15.76 16.01 -0.71
N LEU A 372 -14.91 16.91 -0.21
CA LEU A 372 -13.58 16.53 0.27
C LEU A 372 -13.64 15.54 1.45
N CYS A 373 -14.77 15.44 2.14
CA CYS A 373 -14.96 14.41 3.17
C CYS A 373 -14.80 12.97 2.67
N THR A 374 -14.97 12.74 1.36
CA THR A 374 -14.76 11.41 0.74
C THR A 374 -13.33 10.90 0.86
N GLU A 375 -12.37 11.79 1.09
CA GLU A 375 -10.95 11.50 1.26
C GLU A 375 -10.64 10.72 2.57
N ALA A 376 -11.57 10.66 3.52
CA ALA A 376 -11.44 9.79 4.69
C ALA A 376 -11.60 8.30 4.36
N PHE A 377 -12.17 7.98 3.19
CA PHE A 377 -12.54 6.62 2.80
C PHE A 377 -11.50 5.92 1.92
N LEU A 378 -10.35 6.54 1.67
CA LEU A 378 -9.25 5.97 0.87
C LEU A 378 -8.86 4.52 1.26
N PRO A 379 -8.90 4.07 2.54
CA PRO A 379 -8.63 2.69 2.91
C PRO A 379 -9.55 1.65 2.27
N LEU A 380 -10.70 2.03 1.70
CA LEU A 380 -11.55 1.09 0.95
C LEU A 380 -10.86 0.53 -0.30
N GLY A 381 -9.81 1.18 -0.79
CA GLY A 381 -8.92 0.64 -1.82
C GLY A 381 -7.96 -0.44 -1.33
N LEU A 382 -7.93 -0.76 -0.03
CA LEU A 382 -7.18 -1.91 0.48
C LEU A 382 -7.96 -3.21 0.22
N PRO A 383 -7.28 -4.28 -0.21
CA PRO A 383 -7.86 -5.62 -0.27
C PRO A 383 -8.41 -6.08 1.09
N ILE A 384 -9.48 -6.89 1.07
CA ILE A 384 -10.21 -7.32 2.27
C ILE A 384 -9.34 -8.07 3.28
N GLN A 385 -8.27 -8.72 2.82
CA GLN A 385 -7.35 -9.53 3.63
C GLN A 385 -6.32 -8.72 4.44
N THR A 386 -6.23 -7.40 4.21
CA THR A 386 -5.27 -6.55 4.95
C THR A 386 -5.67 -6.45 6.43
N PRO A 387 -4.74 -6.28 7.40
CA PRO A 387 -5.07 -6.14 8.82
C PRO A 387 -5.91 -4.93 9.13
N PHE A 388 -5.83 -3.90 8.29
CA PHE A 388 -6.76 -2.79 8.36
C PHE A 388 -8.20 -3.31 8.37
N TRP A 389 -8.54 -4.37 7.62
CA TRP A 389 -9.86 -4.99 7.61
C TRP A 389 -9.95 -6.30 8.41
N GLN A 390 -8.89 -7.10 8.56
CA GLN A 390 -8.97 -8.42 9.19
C GLN A 390 -8.56 -8.46 10.66
N ALA A 391 -7.64 -7.61 11.11
CA ALA A 391 -7.16 -7.69 12.49
C ALA A 391 -8.26 -7.26 13.48
N PRO A 392 -8.31 -7.84 14.69
CA PRO A 392 -9.27 -7.44 15.72
C PRO A 392 -9.20 -5.94 16.01
N ASP A 393 -10.33 -5.37 16.44
CA ASP A 393 -10.38 -3.99 16.87
C ASP A 393 -9.29 -3.70 17.92
N ALA A 394 -8.61 -2.57 17.74
CA ALA A 394 -7.53 -2.14 18.62
C ALA A 394 -7.78 -0.70 19.06
N PRO A 395 -7.61 -0.38 20.36
CA PRO A 395 -7.85 0.97 20.83
C PRO A 395 -6.82 1.94 20.28
N TYR A 396 -7.27 3.13 19.87
CA TYR A 396 -6.41 4.21 19.39
C TYR A 396 -5.79 5.01 20.51
N THR A 397 -4.82 5.87 20.17
CA THR A 397 -3.88 6.42 21.15
C THR A 397 -4.60 7.17 22.27
N GLN A 398 -5.58 8.01 21.92
CA GLN A 398 -6.38 8.73 22.92
C GLN A 398 -7.24 7.78 23.76
N GLU A 399 -7.88 6.75 23.18
CA GLU A 399 -8.60 5.75 23.97
C GLU A 399 -7.70 5.04 25.00
N LYS A 400 -6.47 4.70 24.61
CA LYS A 400 -5.48 4.12 25.53
C LYS A 400 -5.15 5.08 26.68
N ILE A 401 -4.87 6.34 26.36
CA ILE A 401 -4.51 7.37 27.34
C ILE A 401 -5.67 7.62 28.32
N TRP A 402 -6.86 7.91 27.80
CA TRP A 402 -8.04 8.28 28.61
C TRP A 402 -8.68 7.09 29.35
N SER A 403 -8.30 5.84 29.01
CA SER A 403 -8.68 4.64 29.78
C SER A 403 -7.63 4.19 30.80
N GLY A 404 -6.57 4.98 31.02
CA GLY A 404 -5.51 4.66 31.98
C GLY A 404 -4.60 3.49 31.56
N LYS A 405 -4.62 3.10 30.28
CA LYS A 405 -3.71 2.09 29.73
C LYS A 405 -2.34 2.69 29.46
N LYS A 406 -1.35 1.84 29.18
CA LYS A 406 0.01 2.27 28.85
C LYS A 406 0.00 3.23 27.65
N ALA A 407 0.56 4.41 27.86
CA ALA A 407 0.78 5.43 26.84
C ALA A 407 2.30 5.59 26.59
N VAL A 408 2.66 5.87 25.34
CA VAL A 408 4.06 6.12 24.95
C VAL A 408 4.27 7.62 24.80
N ILE A 409 5.39 8.12 25.35
CA ILE A 409 5.81 9.52 25.23
C ILE A 409 5.95 9.87 23.74
N ASP A 410 5.42 11.02 23.35
CA ASP A 410 5.61 11.55 22.00
C ASP A 410 6.87 12.43 21.93
N HIS A 411 7.54 12.42 20.77
CA HIS A 411 8.81 13.12 20.57
C HIS A 411 8.81 13.82 19.21
N ALA A 412 9.57 14.92 19.12
CA ALA A 412 9.77 15.62 17.87
C ALA A 412 10.45 14.73 16.82
N TYR A 413 9.99 14.83 15.58
CA TYR A 413 10.67 14.25 14.43
C TYR A 413 11.85 15.13 14.04
N TYR A 414 13.03 14.53 14.07
CA TYR A 414 14.22 15.12 13.52
C TYR A 414 14.47 14.48 12.16
N ASP A 415 14.60 15.32 11.13
CA ASP A 415 15.01 14.93 9.79
C ASP A 415 16.47 14.45 9.87
N ARG A 416 16.63 13.23 10.39
CA ARG A 416 17.92 12.57 10.41
C ARG A 416 18.19 12.30 8.93
N LYS A 417 19.08 13.09 8.32
CA LYS A 417 19.82 12.68 7.11
C LYS A 417 20.00 11.18 7.22
N ILE A 418 19.44 10.41 6.31
CA ILE A 418 19.43 8.95 6.26
C ILE A 418 20.63 8.37 7.05
N ILE A 419 20.43 8.14 8.34
CA ILE A 419 21.27 7.25 9.12
C ILE A 419 20.28 6.20 9.58
N ASP A 420 20.31 5.10 8.84
CA ASP A 420 19.95 3.77 9.26
C ASP A 420 20.76 3.39 10.51
N GLU A 421 20.55 4.10 11.62
CA GLU A 421 21.15 3.82 12.92
C GLU A 421 20.14 3.16 13.86
N ARG A 422 19.06 2.60 13.31
CA ARG A 422 18.59 1.35 13.88
C ARG A 422 19.73 0.38 13.59
N LYS A 423 20.63 0.19 14.57
CA LYS A 423 21.78 -0.71 14.43
C LYS A 423 21.24 -2.10 14.12
N TRP A 424 21.17 -2.40 12.82
CA TRP A 424 20.83 -3.72 12.35
C TRP A 424 21.85 -4.67 12.93
N GLU A 425 21.37 -5.58 13.76
CA GLU A 425 22.16 -6.70 14.19
C GLU A 425 22.27 -7.63 12.98
N VAL A 426 23.49 -7.77 12.45
CA VAL A 426 23.78 -8.72 11.37
C VAL A 426 23.85 -10.11 11.98
N VAL A 427 22.87 -10.94 11.66
CA VAL A 427 22.75 -12.30 12.17
C VAL A 427 23.37 -13.31 11.21
N LEU A 428 23.26 -13.04 9.90
CA LEU A 428 23.91 -13.79 8.84
C LEU A 428 24.64 -12.80 7.92
N ASP A 429 25.94 -13.03 7.76
CA ASP A 429 26.86 -12.13 7.07
C ASP A 429 26.87 -12.40 5.56
N SER A 430 26.90 -11.35 4.74
CA SER A 430 26.90 -11.48 3.26
C SER A 430 28.16 -12.15 2.71
N GLY A 431 29.21 -12.27 3.51
CA GLY A 431 30.41 -13.05 3.24
C GLY A 431 30.34 -14.52 3.66
N SER A 432 29.17 -15.05 4.06
CA SER A 432 29.06 -16.41 4.60
C SER A 432 29.53 -17.51 3.65
N PHE A 433 29.68 -17.23 2.35
CA PHE A 433 30.14 -18.18 1.32
C PHE A 433 31.61 -18.00 0.92
N LYS A 434 32.35 -17.07 1.54
CA LYS A 434 33.77 -16.81 1.22
C LYS A 434 34.69 -18.01 1.49
N SER A 435 34.33 -18.86 2.45
CA SER A 435 35.10 -20.06 2.78
C SER A 435 34.21 -21.11 3.44
N LYS A 436 34.65 -22.37 3.39
CA LYS A 436 33.99 -23.47 4.10
C LYS A 436 33.81 -23.19 5.60
N ASN A 437 34.80 -22.57 6.26
CA ASN A 437 34.70 -22.22 7.68
C ASN A 437 33.59 -21.19 7.94
N MET A 438 33.48 -20.15 7.11
CA MET A 438 32.40 -19.17 7.23
C MET A 438 31.04 -19.79 6.95
N PHE A 439 30.95 -20.68 5.96
CA PHE A 439 29.75 -21.44 5.66
C PHE A 439 29.34 -22.30 6.86
N ASP A 440 30.24 -23.14 7.37
CA ASP A 440 29.97 -24.07 8.47
C ASP A 440 29.59 -23.34 9.77
N LYS A 441 29.95 -22.06 9.93
CA LYS A 441 29.50 -21.24 11.08
C LYS A 441 28.03 -20.85 11.00
N GLN A 442 27.47 -20.63 9.81
CA GLN A 442 26.15 -20.01 9.63
C GLN A 442 25.14 -20.90 8.90
N TRP A 443 25.60 -21.95 8.23
CA TRP A 443 24.81 -22.82 7.37
C TRP A 443 24.98 -24.29 7.71
N ASN A 444 23.95 -25.06 7.42
CA ASN A 444 23.93 -26.51 7.39
C ASN A 444 23.71 -26.99 5.95
N MET A 445 24.22 -28.18 5.64
CA MET A 445 23.88 -28.87 4.39
C MET A 445 22.46 -29.44 4.46
N PHE A 446 21.83 -29.55 3.29
CA PHE A 446 20.50 -30.13 3.05
C PHE A 446 19.34 -29.32 3.64
N TYR A 447 18.13 -29.86 3.54
CA TYR A 447 16.97 -29.35 4.25
C TYR A 447 17.09 -29.64 5.75
N PRO A 448 16.39 -28.89 6.63
CA PRO A 448 16.36 -29.18 8.06
C PRO A 448 15.91 -30.60 8.41
N TRP A 449 15.15 -31.26 7.53
CA TRP A 449 14.64 -32.63 7.68
C TRP A 449 15.37 -33.69 6.83
N GLY A 450 16.44 -33.33 6.11
CA GLY A 450 17.25 -34.29 5.34
C GLY A 450 17.35 -33.97 3.86
N THR A 451 17.41 -34.99 3.01
CA THR A 451 17.86 -34.88 1.61
C THR A 451 16.76 -34.76 0.57
N ASP A 452 15.50 -34.94 0.96
CA ASP A 452 14.39 -35.13 0.04
C ASP A 452 13.29 -34.08 0.28
N HIS A 453 12.55 -33.76 -0.78
CA HIS A 453 11.39 -32.86 -0.75
C HIS A 453 10.36 -33.31 -1.80
N ASN A 454 9.49 -32.42 -2.29
CA ASN A 454 8.32 -32.68 -3.11
C ASN A 454 8.62 -32.68 -4.63
N GLY A 455 9.86 -33.00 -5.00
CA GLY A 455 10.29 -33.12 -6.39
C GLY A 455 11.18 -34.35 -6.61
N THR A 456 11.80 -34.44 -7.78
CA THR A 456 12.55 -35.63 -8.21
C THR A 456 14.05 -35.55 -7.94
N ALA A 457 14.54 -34.51 -7.27
CA ALA A 457 15.94 -34.38 -6.88
C ALA A 457 16.20 -34.83 -5.44
N ARG A 458 17.27 -35.62 -5.26
CA ARG A 458 17.85 -35.94 -3.95
C ARG A 458 19.09 -35.09 -3.70
N MET A 459 19.13 -34.43 -2.56
CA MET A 459 20.21 -33.51 -2.21
C MET A 459 21.49 -34.27 -1.84
N ARG A 460 22.64 -33.85 -2.39
CA ARG A 460 23.96 -34.44 -2.17
C ARG A 460 25.00 -33.35 -1.87
N LYS A 461 25.97 -33.64 -0.99
CA LYS A 461 26.99 -32.66 -0.59
C LYS A 461 27.88 -32.21 -1.74
N ASN A 462 28.18 -33.10 -2.68
CA ASN A 462 29.01 -32.81 -3.85
C ASN A 462 28.28 -32.02 -4.95
N GLN A 463 27.02 -31.64 -4.72
CA GLN A 463 26.26 -30.72 -5.58
C GLN A 463 26.18 -29.30 -4.97
N VAL A 464 26.96 -29.04 -3.92
CA VAL A 464 27.03 -27.77 -3.22
C VAL A 464 28.48 -27.30 -3.24
N ASP A 465 28.77 -26.31 -4.09
CA ASP A 465 30.10 -25.72 -4.23
C ASP A 465 30.11 -24.28 -3.72
N LEU A 466 31.23 -23.88 -3.11
CA LEU A 466 31.49 -22.52 -2.67
C LEU A 466 32.72 -21.99 -3.41
N ASN A 467 32.55 -20.95 -4.23
CA ASN A 467 33.66 -20.33 -4.96
C ASN A 467 33.47 -18.81 -5.02
N ASN A 468 34.51 -18.03 -4.67
CA ASN A 468 34.50 -16.57 -4.74
C ASN A 468 33.27 -15.91 -4.10
N ASN A 469 32.87 -16.38 -2.90
CA ASN A 469 31.66 -15.93 -2.19
C ASN A 469 30.33 -16.22 -2.92
N ILE A 470 30.33 -17.17 -3.85
CA ILE A 470 29.14 -17.66 -4.54
C ILE A 470 28.89 -19.10 -4.07
N LEU A 471 27.67 -19.34 -3.62
CA LEU A 471 27.10 -20.67 -3.48
C LEU A 471 26.58 -21.11 -4.85
N LYS A 472 27.06 -22.26 -5.31
CA LYS A 472 26.60 -22.90 -6.54
C LYS A 472 25.95 -24.24 -6.19
N LEU A 473 24.70 -24.38 -6.60
CA LEU A 473 23.95 -25.63 -6.54
C LEU A 473 23.84 -26.19 -7.96
N THR A 474 24.24 -27.45 -8.16
CA THR A 474 24.22 -28.09 -9.47
C THR A 474 23.23 -29.25 -9.47
N ALA A 475 22.29 -29.26 -10.42
CA ALA A 475 21.41 -30.39 -10.66
C ALA A 475 21.89 -31.21 -11.86
N VAL A 476 22.01 -32.53 -11.67
CA VAL A 476 22.43 -33.48 -12.72
C VAL A 476 21.51 -34.71 -12.73
N PRO A 477 21.26 -35.34 -13.89
CA PRO A 477 20.52 -36.59 -13.95
C PRO A 477 21.16 -37.67 -13.07
N SER A 478 20.32 -38.43 -12.35
CA SER A 478 20.78 -39.58 -11.60
C SER A 478 21.17 -40.70 -12.57
N THR A 479 22.36 -41.26 -12.38
CA THR A 479 22.81 -42.45 -13.12
C THR A 479 22.38 -43.77 -12.47
N ASN A 480 21.76 -43.70 -11.28
CA ASN A 480 21.38 -44.86 -10.48
C ASN A 480 19.87 -44.87 -10.17
N ASN A 481 19.33 -46.05 -9.90
CA ASN A 481 17.98 -46.16 -9.32
C ASN A 481 18.02 -45.79 -7.84
N GLU A 482 17.58 -44.58 -7.53
CA GLU A 482 17.56 -43.99 -6.19
C GLU A 482 16.26 -44.27 -5.42
N GLY A 483 15.30 -44.96 -6.05
CA GLY A 483 13.96 -45.16 -5.50
C GLY A 483 13.17 -43.85 -5.42
N LYS A 484 12.26 -43.75 -4.45
CA LYS A 484 11.34 -42.62 -4.29
C LYS A 484 11.82 -41.62 -3.25
N SER A 485 11.34 -40.38 -3.38
CA SER A 485 11.44 -39.34 -2.36
C SER A 485 10.78 -39.80 -1.06
N LYS A 486 11.38 -39.47 0.07
CA LYS A 486 10.79 -39.69 1.39
C LYS A 486 9.68 -38.69 1.74
N SER A 487 9.50 -37.64 0.96
CA SER A 487 8.50 -36.60 1.18
C SER A 487 7.35 -36.74 0.19
N ASP A 488 6.14 -36.39 0.61
CA ASP A 488 4.96 -36.34 -0.26
C ASP A 488 5.22 -35.44 -1.49
N PRO A 489 4.81 -35.84 -2.70
CA PRO A 489 3.99 -37.01 -3.06
C PRO A 489 4.80 -38.28 -3.41
N HIS A 490 6.02 -38.43 -2.90
CA HIS A 490 6.89 -39.60 -3.07
C HIS A 490 7.28 -39.89 -4.53
N TYR A 491 7.65 -38.84 -5.29
CA TYR A 491 8.13 -39.01 -6.66
C TYR A 491 9.39 -39.87 -6.77
N ASP A 492 9.57 -40.56 -7.90
CA ASP A 492 10.83 -41.24 -8.22
C ASP A 492 11.98 -40.24 -8.33
N ILE A 493 13.12 -40.55 -7.71
CA ILE A 493 14.31 -39.71 -7.76
C ILE A 493 15.01 -39.89 -9.10
N ARG A 494 15.09 -38.80 -9.85
CA ARG A 494 15.66 -38.73 -11.21
C ARG A 494 16.88 -37.83 -11.28
N TYR A 495 17.12 -37.01 -10.26
CA TYR A 495 18.21 -36.03 -10.24
C TYR A 495 18.98 -36.07 -8.91
N TYR A 496 20.27 -35.73 -8.97
CA TYR A 496 21.02 -35.25 -7.81
C TYR A 496 21.08 -33.74 -7.83
N SER A 497 20.93 -33.09 -6.68
CA SER A 497 21.02 -31.64 -6.57
C SER A 497 21.54 -31.20 -5.19
N GLY A 498 21.46 -29.91 -4.87
CA GLY A 498 21.93 -29.31 -3.61
C GLY A 498 20.85 -28.50 -2.89
N ALA A 499 20.97 -28.48 -1.56
CA ALA A 499 20.21 -27.59 -0.67
C ALA A 499 21.06 -27.23 0.55
N VAL A 500 20.83 -26.05 1.11
CA VAL A 500 21.44 -25.57 2.37
C VAL A 500 20.40 -24.80 3.18
N HIS A 501 20.55 -24.77 4.51
CA HIS A 501 19.70 -23.96 5.38
C HIS A 501 20.50 -23.20 6.43
N ALA A 502 20.02 -22.02 6.82
CA ALA A 502 20.67 -21.20 7.83
C ALA A 502 20.51 -21.83 9.22
N LYS A 503 21.55 -21.71 10.06
CA LYS A 503 21.50 -22.15 11.47
C LYS A 503 20.66 -21.25 12.35
N HIS A 504 20.56 -19.97 12.02
CA HIS A 504 19.71 -19.02 12.74
C HIS A 504 18.24 -19.26 12.42
N LYS A 505 17.40 -19.27 13.45
CA LYS A 505 15.94 -19.33 13.34
C LYS A 505 15.37 -17.92 13.37
N ILE A 506 14.72 -17.51 12.30
CA ILE A 506 14.10 -16.19 12.18
C ILE A 506 12.81 -16.21 12.98
N THR A 507 12.69 -15.35 13.98
CA THR A 507 11.50 -15.25 14.83
C THR A 507 11.20 -13.78 15.08
N VAL A 508 10.11 -13.27 14.52
CA VAL A 508 9.65 -11.90 14.76
C VAL A 508 9.00 -11.84 16.14
N THR A 509 9.56 -11.04 17.05
CA THR A 509 9.11 -10.95 18.45
C THR A 509 8.90 -9.50 18.86
N GLU A 510 8.42 -9.27 20.09
CA GLU A 510 8.39 -7.90 20.63
C GLU A 510 9.80 -7.30 20.78
N GLU A 511 10.79 -8.11 21.20
CA GLU A 511 12.18 -7.66 21.34
C GLU A 511 12.83 -7.38 19.98
N TYR A 512 12.54 -8.22 18.98
CA TYR A 512 13.05 -8.11 17.62
C TYR A 512 11.90 -7.97 16.61
N PRO A 513 11.26 -6.78 16.54
CA PRO A 513 10.03 -6.60 15.78
C PRO A 513 10.23 -6.51 14.27
N VAL A 514 11.47 -6.42 13.78
CA VAL A 514 11.75 -6.35 12.35
C VAL A 514 12.93 -7.24 11.97
N TYR A 515 12.73 -8.05 10.93
CA TYR A 515 13.77 -8.81 10.26
C TYR A 515 13.85 -8.41 8.79
N ARG A 516 15.06 -8.34 8.24
CA ARG A 516 15.31 -8.20 6.80
C ARG A 516 16.16 -9.37 6.32
N ILE A 517 15.66 -10.07 5.31
CA ILE A 517 16.32 -11.21 4.67
C ILE A 517 16.52 -10.87 3.20
N SER A 518 17.74 -11.00 2.70
CA SER A 518 18.08 -10.65 1.32
C SER A 518 19.10 -11.61 0.72
N GLY A 519 19.09 -11.75 -0.61
CA GLY A 519 20.13 -12.46 -1.36
C GLY A 519 20.12 -12.09 -2.84
N GLU A 520 21.24 -12.26 -3.51
CA GLU A 520 21.37 -12.10 -4.97
C GLU A 520 21.47 -13.46 -5.66
N PHE A 521 20.71 -13.64 -6.73
CA PHE A 521 20.57 -14.94 -7.39
C PHE A 521 20.65 -14.85 -8.91
N LYS A 522 21.20 -15.91 -9.53
CA LYS A 522 20.96 -16.29 -10.93
C LYS A 522 20.21 -17.61 -10.93
N ALA A 523 18.94 -17.58 -11.28
CA ALA A 523 18.02 -18.71 -11.14
C ALA A 523 17.70 -19.34 -12.51
N PRO A 524 17.77 -20.68 -12.64
CA PRO A 524 17.30 -21.35 -13.84
C PRO A 524 15.77 -21.22 -13.95
N ILE A 525 15.30 -20.97 -15.19
CA ILE A 525 13.89 -20.75 -15.53
C ILE A 525 13.38 -21.74 -16.59
N LYS A 526 14.13 -22.82 -16.82
CA LYS A 526 13.76 -23.85 -17.81
C LYS A 526 12.76 -24.82 -17.19
N LYS A 527 11.78 -25.28 -17.99
CA LYS A 527 10.81 -26.31 -17.59
C LYS A 527 11.49 -27.49 -16.91
N GLY A 528 10.99 -27.88 -15.74
CA GLY A 528 11.57 -28.93 -14.89
C GLY A 528 12.63 -28.47 -13.89
N THR A 529 12.99 -27.18 -13.87
CA THR A 529 13.87 -26.59 -12.83
C THR A 529 13.04 -25.86 -11.78
N TRP A 530 13.37 -26.06 -10.50
CA TRP A 530 12.65 -25.47 -9.37
C TRP A 530 13.62 -24.91 -8.31
N PRO A 531 14.32 -23.79 -8.62
CA PRO A 531 15.14 -23.07 -7.65
C PRO A 531 14.26 -22.33 -6.64
N ALA A 532 14.65 -22.35 -5.36
CA ALA A 532 13.94 -21.62 -4.32
C ALA A 532 14.87 -21.01 -3.25
N PHE A 533 14.45 -19.84 -2.75
CA PHE A 533 14.96 -19.15 -1.56
C PHE A 533 13.76 -18.78 -0.69
N TRP A 534 13.64 -19.39 0.49
CA TRP A 534 12.37 -19.41 1.20
C TRP A 534 12.52 -19.63 2.71
N LEU A 535 11.46 -19.32 3.43
CA LEU A 535 11.32 -19.54 4.86
C LEU A 535 10.25 -20.59 5.14
N THR A 536 10.49 -21.48 6.09
CA THR A 536 9.47 -22.44 6.53
C THR A 536 9.52 -22.67 8.02
N ALA A 537 8.41 -23.08 8.61
CA ALA A 537 8.28 -23.29 10.04
C ALA A 537 9.34 -24.25 10.59
N VAL A 538 9.87 -23.94 11.78
CA VAL A 538 10.76 -24.87 12.49
C VAL A 538 9.97 -26.08 13.02
N ASN A 539 8.69 -25.88 13.36
CA ASN A 539 7.82 -26.92 13.89
C ASN A 539 6.53 -26.98 13.07
N GLY A 540 6.30 -28.10 12.39
CA GLY A 540 5.13 -28.30 11.54
C GLY A 540 5.27 -27.61 10.18
N TRP A 541 4.15 -27.50 9.48
CA TRP A 541 3.98 -26.73 8.25
C TRP A 541 2.49 -26.50 8.03
N PRO A 542 2.03 -25.29 7.65
CA PRO A 542 2.76 -24.00 7.60
C PRO A 542 3.14 -23.43 9.00
N PRO A 543 3.75 -22.22 9.14
CA PRO A 543 3.94 -21.15 8.14
C PRO A 543 5.04 -21.36 7.09
N GLU A 544 4.91 -20.71 5.93
CA GLU A 544 5.91 -20.66 4.84
C GLU A 544 5.91 -19.30 4.10
N ILE A 545 7.09 -18.84 3.66
CA ILE A 545 7.30 -17.62 2.85
C ILE A 545 8.29 -17.95 1.73
N ASP A 546 7.83 -17.98 0.49
CA ASP A 546 8.70 -18.09 -0.69
C ASP A 546 9.15 -16.70 -1.13
N ILE A 547 10.46 -16.42 -1.05
CA ILE A 547 11.05 -15.13 -1.43
C ILE A 547 11.41 -15.13 -2.92
N LEU A 548 11.98 -16.25 -3.36
CA LEU A 548 12.24 -16.58 -4.76
C LEU A 548 11.78 -18.00 -5.00
N GLU A 549 10.94 -18.21 -6.01
CA GLU A 549 10.52 -19.53 -6.47
C GLU A 549 10.19 -19.47 -7.98
N PHE A 550 10.95 -20.20 -8.80
CA PHE A 550 10.64 -20.37 -10.23
C PHE A 550 10.13 -21.78 -10.49
N LYS A 551 9.08 -21.92 -11.30
CA LYS A 551 8.42 -23.20 -11.59
C LYS A 551 8.50 -23.55 -13.07
N GLY A 552 9.73 -23.63 -13.58
CA GLY A 552 9.97 -24.02 -14.96
C GLY A 552 9.63 -22.96 -16.01
N ASP A 553 9.47 -21.71 -15.59
CA ASP A 553 9.27 -20.55 -16.44
C ASP A 553 9.93 -19.30 -15.82
N SER A 554 9.79 -18.14 -16.49
CA SER A 554 10.35 -16.86 -16.04
C SER A 554 9.53 -16.14 -14.96
N THR A 555 8.48 -16.76 -14.42
CA THR A 555 7.66 -16.16 -13.38
C THR A 555 8.23 -16.51 -12.01
N ASN A 556 8.66 -15.50 -11.27
CA ASN A 556 8.95 -15.65 -9.85
C ASN A 556 7.64 -15.64 -9.07
N TRP A 557 7.42 -16.69 -8.28
CA TRP A 557 6.31 -16.83 -7.35
C TRP A 557 6.79 -16.45 -5.96
N MET A 558 6.12 -15.47 -5.36
CA MET A 558 6.31 -15.10 -3.97
C MET A 558 5.05 -15.53 -3.25
N ASN A 559 5.08 -16.67 -2.56
CA ASN A 559 3.95 -17.20 -1.83
C ASN A 559 4.12 -16.99 -0.33
N THR A 560 3.01 -16.90 0.38
CA THR A 560 2.99 -17.01 1.84
C THR A 560 1.84 -17.89 2.27
N PHE A 561 2.16 -19.06 2.82
CA PHE A 561 1.17 -20.02 3.32
C PHE A 561 0.95 -19.80 4.81
N ILE A 562 -0.26 -19.38 5.16
CA ILE A 562 -0.76 -19.33 6.55
C ILE A 562 -1.33 -20.68 6.94
N THR A 563 -2.09 -21.29 6.03
CA THR A 563 -2.53 -22.69 6.03
C THR A 563 -2.33 -23.26 4.62
N PRO A 564 -2.46 -24.58 4.40
CA PRO A 564 -2.38 -25.15 3.05
C PRO A 564 -3.40 -24.54 2.07
N GLU A 565 -4.57 -24.14 2.57
CA GLU A 565 -5.65 -23.53 1.78
C GLU A 565 -5.55 -21.99 1.73
N ASN A 566 -4.89 -21.38 2.71
CA ASN A 566 -4.72 -19.93 2.81
C ASN A 566 -3.30 -19.53 2.38
N CYS A 567 -3.16 -19.28 1.08
CA CYS A 567 -1.94 -18.80 0.46
C CYS A 567 -2.18 -17.45 -0.22
N THR A 568 -1.33 -16.46 0.10
CA THR A 568 -1.26 -15.22 -0.67
C THR A 568 -0.08 -15.30 -1.64
N THR A 569 -0.29 -14.90 -2.90
CA THR A 569 0.74 -14.98 -3.95
C THR A 569 0.91 -13.65 -4.67
N LEU A 570 2.16 -13.19 -4.78
CA LEU A 570 2.61 -12.19 -5.74
C LEU A 570 3.38 -12.88 -6.86
N LYS A 571 3.25 -12.36 -8.09
CA LYS A 571 3.97 -12.88 -9.26
C LYS A 571 4.70 -11.76 -9.97
N LYS A 572 5.93 -12.04 -10.41
CA LYS A 572 6.69 -11.13 -11.27
C LYS A 572 7.38 -11.91 -12.39
N ASN A 573 7.18 -11.48 -13.62
CA ASN A 573 7.91 -12.02 -14.77
C ASN A 573 9.33 -11.42 -14.81
N ILE A 574 10.35 -12.27 -14.85
CA ILE A 574 11.78 -11.92 -14.86
C ILE A 574 12.49 -12.77 -15.94
N PRO A 575 12.40 -12.38 -17.22
CA PRO A 575 12.88 -13.18 -18.35
C PRO A 575 14.39 -13.47 -18.34
N ASP A 576 15.17 -12.59 -17.72
CA ASP A 576 16.63 -12.64 -17.65
C ASP A 576 17.18 -13.20 -16.33
N ALA A 577 16.33 -13.79 -15.49
CA ALA A 577 16.70 -14.34 -14.16
C ALA A 577 17.86 -15.37 -14.21
N SER A 578 18.02 -16.06 -15.35
CA SER A 578 19.11 -17.02 -15.55
C SER A 578 20.42 -16.38 -16.03
N ALA A 579 20.36 -15.18 -16.61
CA ALA A 579 21.49 -14.46 -17.17
C ALA A 579 22.07 -13.43 -16.20
N ASN A 580 21.21 -12.71 -15.48
CA ASN A 580 21.54 -11.56 -14.65
C ASN A 580 21.34 -11.83 -13.15
N TRP A 581 22.12 -11.14 -12.33
CA TRP A 581 21.95 -11.16 -10.88
C TRP A 581 20.77 -10.27 -10.52
N HIS A 582 19.80 -10.83 -9.80
CA HIS A 582 18.72 -10.06 -9.18
C HIS A 582 18.76 -10.22 -7.67
N GLN A 583 18.47 -9.15 -6.95
CA GLN A 583 18.34 -9.18 -5.50
C GLN A 583 16.88 -9.45 -5.12
N TYR A 584 16.67 -10.48 -4.31
CA TYR A 584 15.37 -10.83 -3.75
C TYR A 584 15.44 -10.63 -2.25
N SER A 585 14.46 -9.94 -1.68
CA SER A 585 14.43 -9.72 -0.23
C SER A 585 13.03 -9.61 0.33
N VAL A 586 12.92 -9.90 1.62
CA VAL A 586 11.72 -9.65 2.42
C VAL A 586 12.06 -8.86 3.68
N GLU A 587 11.13 -8.03 4.10
CA GLU A 587 11.10 -7.44 5.44
C GLU A 587 9.90 -8.01 6.20
N LEU A 588 10.16 -8.67 7.32
CA LEU A 588 9.12 -9.16 8.22
C LEU A 588 9.00 -8.16 9.37
N LYS A 589 7.81 -7.59 9.57
CA LYS A 589 7.55 -6.58 10.61
C LYS A 589 6.37 -7.00 11.48
N ARG A 590 6.59 -7.01 12.80
CA ARG A 590 5.55 -7.28 13.80
C ARG A 590 4.48 -6.19 13.74
N ILE A 591 3.22 -6.60 13.72
CA ILE A 591 2.04 -5.71 13.84
C ILE A 591 1.49 -5.76 15.26
N ASP A 592 1.29 -6.96 15.79
CA ASP A 592 0.86 -7.24 17.17
C ASP A 592 1.36 -8.62 17.62
N ASP A 593 0.82 -9.16 18.72
CA ASP A 593 1.23 -10.46 19.28
C ASP A 593 0.93 -11.66 18.39
N ILE A 594 0.06 -11.48 17.39
CA ILE A 594 -0.39 -12.52 16.45
C ILE A 594 0.14 -12.18 15.05
N ASN A 595 -0.05 -10.94 14.62
CA ASN A 595 0.08 -10.56 13.22
C ASN A 595 1.47 -10.01 12.86
N THR A 596 1.98 -10.41 11.70
CA THR A 596 3.21 -9.94 11.06
C THR A 596 2.92 -9.58 9.61
N VAL A 597 3.58 -8.55 9.08
CA VAL A 597 3.58 -8.25 7.64
C VAL A 597 4.87 -8.75 7.00
N VAL A 598 4.78 -9.30 5.80
CA VAL A 598 5.89 -9.73 4.95
C VAL A 598 5.90 -8.84 3.72
N SER A 599 6.82 -7.88 3.67
CA SER A 599 7.01 -7.00 2.52
C SER A 599 8.04 -7.58 1.57
N TYR A 600 7.67 -7.79 0.31
CA TYR A 600 8.52 -8.36 -0.73
C TYR A 600 9.19 -7.29 -1.57
N PHE A 601 10.45 -7.49 -1.92
CA PHE A 601 11.22 -6.59 -2.76
C PHE A 601 12.04 -7.35 -3.80
N LEU A 602 12.10 -6.79 -5.01
CA LEU A 602 12.95 -7.24 -6.11
C LEU A 602 13.81 -6.06 -6.55
N ASP A 603 15.14 -6.22 -6.57
CA ASP A 603 16.11 -5.20 -6.95
C ASP A 603 15.90 -3.86 -6.19
N GLY A 604 15.53 -3.97 -4.92
CA GLY A 604 15.25 -2.84 -4.02
C GLY A 604 13.87 -2.21 -4.17
N GLU A 605 13.08 -2.62 -5.16
CA GLU A 605 11.72 -2.12 -5.38
C GLU A 605 10.70 -3.03 -4.68
N LYS A 606 9.81 -2.45 -3.88
CA LYS A 606 8.74 -3.18 -3.20
C LYS A 606 7.75 -3.73 -4.22
N ILE A 607 7.51 -5.03 -4.20
CA ILE A 607 6.56 -5.74 -5.06
C ILE A 607 5.17 -5.79 -4.42
N GLY A 608 5.10 -5.99 -3.11
CA GLY A 608 3.83 -6.04 -2.38
C GLY A 608 4.00 -6.57 -0.96
N ASP A 609 2.89 -6.61 -0.23
CA ASP A 609 2.83 -7.07 1.16
C ASP A 609 1.92 -8.30 1.26
N HIS A 610 2.37 -9.29 2.03
CA HIS A 610 1.52 -10.35 2.54
C HIS A 610 1.33 -10.17 4.05
N TRP A 611 0.14 -10.50 4.53
CA TRP A 611 -0.25 -10.29 5.92
C TRP A 611 -0.48 -11.64 6.56
N THR A 612 0.19 -11.88 7.70
CA THR A 612 0.31 -13.22 8.28
C THR A 612 0.10 -13.18 9.78
N ASN A 613 -0.04 -14.36 10.37
CA ASN A 613 -0.08 -14.58 11.81
C ASN A 613 1.25 -15.14 12.34
N PHE A 614 2.40 -14.74 11.77
CA PHE A 614 3.69 -15.39 12.03
C PHE A 614 4.45 -14.78 13.22
N THR A 615 3.85 -13.89 14.00
CA THR A 615 4.52 -13.35 15.19
C THR A 615 4.82 -14.50 16.16
N ASN A 616 6.04 -14.53 16.69
CA ASN A 616 6.56 -15.58 17.57
C ASN A 616 6.65 -16.99 16.94
N HIS A 617 6.45 -17.14 15.62
CA HIS A 617 6.67 -18.41 14.93
C HIS A 617 8.10 -18.49 14.37
N PRO A 618 8.95 -19.41 14.88
CA PRO A 618 10.32 -19.55 14.39
C PRO A 618 10.36 -20.22 13.01
N MET A 619 11.16 -19.69 12.09
CA MET A 619 11.30 -20.18 10.71
C MET A 619 12.76 -20.44 10.32
N TRP A 620 13.00 -21.47 9.52
CA TRP A 620 14.25 -21.77 8.84
C TRP A 620 14.35 -21.00 7.53
N LEU A 621 15.56 -20.53 7.16
CA LEU A 621 15.85 -20.03 5.82
C LEU A 621 16.54 -21.12 4.99
N ILE A 622 16.05 -21.37 3.79
CA ILE A 622 16.49 -22.46 2.89
C ILE A 622 16.84 -21.90 1.52
N ILE A 623 17.90 -22.42 0.91
CA ILE A 623 18.23 -22.27 -0.51
C ILE A 623 18.34 -23.67 -1.11
N ASN A 624 17.59 -23.96 -2.17
CA ASN A 624 17.67 -25.24 -2.86
C ASN A 624 17.47 -25.11 -4.37
N LEU A 625 17.92 -26.14 -5.10
CA LEU A 625 17.56 -26.38 -6.48
C LEU A 625 16.81 -27.72 -6.55
N GLN A 626 15.47 -27.68 -6.51
CA GLN A 626 14.65 -28.87 -6.74
C GLN A 626 14.43 -29.06 -8.25
N MET A 627 14.02 -30.27 -8.65
CA MET A 627 13.72 -30.62 -10.03
C MET A 627 12.30 -31.21 -10.15
N GLU A 628 11.65 -30.90 -11.26
CA GLU A 628 10.32 -31.35 -11.64
C GLU A 628 9.23 -31.01 -10.60
N GLY A 629 8.22 -31.87 -10.43
CA GLY A 629 7.07 -31.58 -9.56
C GLY A 629 6.25 -30.40 -10.10
N SER A 630 6.11 -29.33 -9.32
CA SER A 630 5.39 -28.12 -9.72
C SER A 630 6.03 -27.38 -10.90
N SER A 631 7.29 -27.68 -11.25
CA SER A 631 7.98 -27.11 -12.42
C SER A 631 7.76 -27.89 -13.73
N GLY A 632 6.95 -28.96 -13.69
CA GLY A 632 6.70 -29.84 -14.83
C GLY A 632 7.83 -30.84 -15.09
N THR A 633 7.66 -31.72 -16.08
CA THR A 633 8.68 -32.73 -16.42
C THR A 633 9.82 -32.11 -17.22
N ALA A 634 11.06 -32.46 -16.85
CA ALA A 634 12.25 -32.07 -17.57
C ALA A 634 12.42 -32.91 -18.84
N GLU A 635 12.15 -32.34 -20.02
CA GLU A 635 12.36 -33.01 -21.31
C GLU A 635 13.85 -32.97 -21.69
N LYS A 636 14.66 -33.88 -21.13
CA LYS A 636 16.12 -34.00 -21.33
C LYS A 636 16.92 -32.77 -20.88
N LEU A 637 16.82 -32.40 -19.60
CA LEU A 637 17.68 -31.34 -19.05
C LEU A 637 19.13 -31.83 -18.86
N GLU A 638 20.06 -31.06 -19.40
CA GLU A 638 21.49 -31.11 -19.08
C GLU A 638 21.76 -30.55 -17.68
N ASN A 639 23.04 -30.57 -17.27
CA ASN A 639 23.48 -29.98 -16.00
C ASN A 639 22.96 -28.55 -15.85
N THR A 640 22.28 -28.29 -14.73
CA THR A 640 21.66 -26.98 -14.45
C THR A 640 22.27 -26.40 -13.18
N GLU A 641 22.58 -25.10 -13.21
CA GLU A 641 23.19 -24.41 -12.08
C GLU A 641 22.22 -23.36 -11.49
N TYR A 642 22.24 -23.22 -10.18
CA TYR A 642 21.59 -22.15 -9.42
C TYR A 642 22.64 -21.45 -8.55
N LEU A 643 22.82 -20.14 -8.77
CA LEU A 643 23.88 -19.36 -8.12
C LEU A 643 23.29 -18.38 -7.12
N ALA A 644 23.91 -18.29 -5.95
CA ALA A 644 23.50 -17.40 -4.87
C ALA A 644 24.71 -16.69 -4.25
N ARG A 645 24.57 -15.39 -3.94
CA ARG A 645 25.60 -14.61 -3.24
C ARG A 645 24.98 -13.51 -2.39
N ASN A 646 25.81 -12.88 -1.54
CA ASN A 646 25.41 -11.74 -0.71
C ASN A 646 24.16 -12.01 0.16
N ILE A 647 24.01 -13.24 0.67
CA ILE A 647 22.89 -13.61 1.52
C ILE A 647 23.05 -12.95 2.89
N SER A 648 22.04 -12.24 3.38
CA SER A 648 22.09 -11.57 4.67
C SER A 648 20.79 -11.72 5.44
N ILE A 649 20.91 -11.89 6.76
CA ILE A 649 19.81 -11.77 7.72
C ILE A 649 20.20 -10.67 8.69
N LYS A 650 19.34 -9.66 8.80
CA LYS A 650 19.48 -8.57 9.75
C LYS A 650 18.22 -8.47 10.61
N ARG A 651 18.36 -8.02 11.85
CA ARG A 651 17.22 -7.73 12.73
C ARG A 651 17.37 -6.42 13.47
N LEU A 652 16.24 -5.82 13.84
CA LEU A 652 16.19 -4.62 14.67
C LEU A 652 15.71 -4.96 16.06
N LYS A 653 16.44 -4.49 17.06
CA LYS A 653 16.00 -4.54 18.45
C LYS A 653 15.09 -3.34 18.74
N LYS A 654 13.97 -3.56 19.43
CA LYS A 654 13.09 -2.50 19.93
C LYS A 654 13.91 -1.61 20.88
N GLN A 655 13.98 -0.30 20.58
CA GLN A 655 14.69 0.69 21.40
C GLN A 655 13.81 1.18 22.55
#